data_AF-A0A8X6JJ41-F1
#
_entry.id   AF-A0A8X6JJ41-F1
#
_cell.length_a   1.000
_cell.length_b   1.000
_cell.length_c   1.000
_cell.angle_alpha   90.00
_cell.angle_beta   90.00
_cell.angle_gamma   90.00
#
_symmetry.space_group_name_H-M   'P 1'
#
loop_
_entity.id
_entity.type
_entity.pdbx_description
1 polymer ?
#
loop_
_entity_poly.entity_id
_entity_poly.type
_entity_poly.pdbx_seq_one_letter_code
_entity_poly.pdbx_strand_id
1 'polypeptide(L)'
;MHILSKSRYYPVICTEDIRPLHTSNILKKERKSREQKKFKNIIQFKPKSKLPTVQLWKGCNAIDIAEITKRNLDDVFEAISYLENSIHYKDPLTEINNVGAILSIVKRLGFRTEFVKNPKLEEMKDKRSKELVKRPPPDVKDLVKRSPVVAIMGHVDHGKTTLLDALRHSSIVSQEHGGITQHIGAFTVSLPEGQITFLDTPGHAAFKTMRARGAQATDLVVLVVAADDSIMEQTVESVRFAKEANVPIIVAINKIDKPTVNVDKVKQDLLNVGIQVEDLGGEVQAIPISALKKMNLNVLTEAILTQAEIMGIGGDPKGPVEGVVLEASLDTLKGKVSTALIQRGTLKKGCILVAGTAWAKVRAMYDEYGKELTEVIPGMPVQVIGWKSFPISGEIILQADSEKHAREVTEYREQQKMEEKMVSDLAVIEKKAQLHNEKYQSERQARLMRGRYRKERNYFREKESIDDTRPCLSFVLKGDVHGSVEAILDVVDTYDSHDACRLDVIHSGVGNITENDILLAETFDGIIYTFNIKVMPEMKKLADEKGILIKPFNVIYHLIADMKAEISNRLPLVEEEDVLGEAIVLQEFTVKDKKNKIPVAGCKCIKGVLKKNSLCKVVRANKAIYNGPITSLRHEKSDVDSIKKDVECGLMIENQEISFEPGDTIVCYNPKSVAQLTDWNPGF
;
A
#
# COMPACT_ATOMS: atom_id res chain seq x y z
N MET A 1 -4.14 14.66 73.70
CA MET A 1 -2.72 14.84 74.09
C MET A 1 -2.27 16.21 73.63
N HIS A 2 -1.69 16.99 74.55
CA HIS A 2 -0.93 18.25 74.39
C HIS A 2 -1.64 19.44 73.71
N ILE A 3 -2.23 20.44 74.38
CA ILE A 3 -1.92 21.36 75.52
C ILE A 3 -1.51 22.76 75.03
N LEU A 4 -2.16 23.78 75.62
CA LEU A 4 -1.87 25.23 75.72
C LEU A 4 -2.54 26.16 74.67
N SER A 5 -3.14 27.30 75.03
CA SER A 5 -3.49 27.90 76.33
C SER A 5 -4.27 29.21 76.09
N LYS A 6 -5.32 29.43 76.91
CA LYS A 6 -5.86 30.73 77.43
C LYS A 6 -6.38 31.75 76.40
N SER A 7 -7.54 32.40 76.55
CA SER A 7 -8.26 32.84 77.74
C SER A 7 -9.78 32.98 77.47
N ARG A 8 -10.56 32.76 78.54
CA ARG A 8 -12.03 32.92 78.64
C ARG A 8 -12.38 34.41 78.75
N TYR A 9 -13.56 34.82 78.28
CA TYR A 9 -14.58 35.45 79.12
C TYR A 9 -15.96 35.39 78.43
N TYR A 10 -16.97 34.97 79.20
CA TYR A 10 -18.39 34.83 78.84
C TYR A 10 -19.08 36.19 78.67
N PRO A 11 -20.21 36.29 77.94
CA PRO A 11 -21.05 37.47 77.93
C PRO A 11 -21.95 37.48 79.18
N VAL A 12 -21.94 38.59 79.92
CA VAL A 12 -22.93 38.86 80.98
C VAL A 12 -24.15 39.50 80.32
N ILE A 13 -25.27 38.80 80.46
CA ILE A 13 -26.62 39.29 80.22
C ILE A 13 -26.98 40.15 81.44
N CYS A 14 -27.37 41.40 81.23
CA CYS A 14 -28.27 42.10 82.15
C CYS A 14 -29.27 42.93 81.34
N THR A 15 -30.51 42.54 81.55
CA THR A 15 -31.78 43.20 81.24
C THR A 15 -31.85 44.60 81.83
N GLU A 16 -32.44 45.54 81.10
CA GLU A 16 -33.24 46.62 81.70
C GLU A 16 -34.18 47.20 80.63
N ASP A 17 -35.46 46.87 80.78
CA ASP A 17 -36.56 47.62 80.19
C ASP A 17 -36.61 49.02 80.83
N ILE A 18 -36.70 50.07 80.02
CA ILE A 18 -37.70 51.15 80.07
C ILE A 18 -37.23 52.32 79.17
N ARG A 19 -38.19 52.81 78.38
CA ARG A 19 -38.11 53.88 77.38
C ARG A 19 -37.52 55.18 77.94
N PRO A 20 -36.78 55.95 77.09
CA PRO A 20 -36.81 57.39 77.17
C PRO A 20 -37.39 58.04 75.91
N LEU A 21 -38.30 58.95 76.22
CA LEU A 21 -38.87 60.05 75.47
C LEU A 21 -38.00 60.64 74.34
N HIS A 22 -38.71 61.00 73.27
CA HIS A 22 -38.28 61.86 72.18
C HIS A 22 -37.38 63.02 72.63
N THR A 23 -36.15 63.04 72.13
CA THR A 23 -35.51 64.29 71.73
C THR A 23 -35.53 64.36 70.22
N SER A 24 -36.23 65.35 69.68
CA SER A 24 -36.16 65.70 68.27
C SER A 24 -34.74 66.15 67.95
N ASN A 25 -33.95 65.28 67.34
CA ASN A 25 -32.81 65.74 66.54
C ASN A 25 -33.38 66.38 65.29
N ILE A 26 -33.74 67.66 65.42
CA ILE A 26 -33.76 68.60 64.30
C ILE A 26 -32.53 68.28 63.46
N LEU A 27 -32.78 67.90 62.21
CA LEU A 27 -31.79 67.59 61.19
C LEU A 27 -30.80 68.75 61.06
N LYS A 28 -29.73 68.76 61.87
CA LYS A 28 -28.47 69.31 61.42
C LYS A 28 -27.98 68.35 60.35
N LYS A 29 -28.27 68.66 59.09
CA LYS A 29 -27.58 68.06 57.94
C LYS A 29 -26.09 68.28 58.17
N GLU A 30 -25.41 67.30 58.74
CA GLU A 30 -23.95 67.28 58.74
C GLU A 30 -23.49 67.39 57.30
N ARG A 31 -22.71 68.44 57.03
CA ARG A 31 -22.21 68.71 55.70
C ARG A 31 -21.14 67.64 55.42
N LYS A 32 -21.48 66.62 54.62
CA LYS A 32 -20.56 65.54 54.20
C LYS A 32 -19.16 66.09 53.97
N SER A 33 -18.16 65.48 54.62
CA SER A 33 -16.76 65.88 54.48
C SER A 33 -16.30 65.77 53.01
N ARG A 34 -15.25 66.51 52.63
CA ARG A 34 -14.75 66.52 51.25
C ARG A 34 -14.34 65.11 50.77
N GLU A 35 -13.97 64.23 51.70
CA GLU A 35 -13.67 62.80 51.45
C GLU A 35 -14.95 61.96 51.26
N GLN A 36 -16.00 62.19 52.06
CA GLN A 36 -17.29 61.50 51.91
C GLN A 36 -18.06 61.92 50.63
N LYS A 37 -17.77 63.11 50.07
CA LYS A 37 -18.28 63.52 48.75
C LYS A 37 -17.50 62.93 47.57
N LYS A 38 -16.27 62.44 47.80
CA LYS A 38 -15.43 61.82 46.75
C LYS A 38 -15.78 60.35 46.49
N PHE A 39 -16.45 59.67 47.41
CA PHE A 39 -17.09 58.39 47.09
C PHE A 39 -18.30 58.65 46.19
N LYS A 40 -18.10 58.53 44.86
CA LYS A 40 -19.21 58.27 43.93
C LYS A 40 -19.99 57.09 44.48
N ASN A 41 -21.31 57.15 44.44
CA ASN A 41 -22.19 56.01 44.74
C ASN A 41 -21.58 54.76 44.13
N ILE A 42 -21.04 53.86 44.97
CA ILE A 42 -20.65 52.55 44.51
C ILE A 42 -21.95 51.94 44.03
N ILE A 43 -22.09 51.77 42.72
CA ILE A 43 -23.18 51.00 42.13
C ILE A 43 -23.04 49.62 42.75
N GLN A 44 -23.84 49.32 43.77
CA GLN A 44 -23.98 47.95 44.25
C GLN A 44 -24.64 47.20 43.10
N PHE A 45 -23.83 46.58 42.24
CA PHE A 45 -24.32 45.63 41.27
C PHE A 45 -25.09 44.56 42.05
N LYS A 46 -26.36 44.32 41.70
CA LYS A 46 -27.09 43.15 42.19
C LYS A 46 -26.18 41.93 41.99
N PRO A 47 -26.01 41.05 42.99
CA PRO A 47 -25.15 39.89 42.84
C PRO A 47 -25.60 39.12 41.59
N LYS A 48 -24.68 38.92 40.63
CA LYS A 48 -24.96 38.16 39.41
C LYS A 48 -25.52 36.79 39.85
N SER A 49 -26.73 36.43 39.42
CA SER A 49 -27.30 35.13 39.81
C SER A 49 -26.33 34.00 39.43
N LYS A 50 -26.11 33.05 40.34
CA LYS A 50 -25.13 31.96 40.24
C LYS A 50 -25.55 30.85 39.26
N LEU A 51 -26.36 31.16 38.25
CA LEU A 51 -26.84 30.15 37.30
C LEU A 51 -25.71 29.80 36.31
N PRO A 52 -25.44 28.51 36.05
CA PRO A 52 -24.46 28.08 35.07
C PRO A 52 -24.82 28.60 33.67
N THR A 53 -23.80 29.04 32.93
CA THR A 53 -23.93 29.55 31.57
C THR A 53 -23.72 28.45 30.54
N VAL A 54 -24.58 28.42 29.52
CA VAL A 54 -24.63 27.42 28.45
C VAL A 54 -24.56 28.14 27.11
N GLN A 55 -23.70 27.67 26.21
CA GLN A 55 -23.51 28.23 24.88
C GLN A 55 -24.48 27.60 23.88
N LEU A 56 -25.29 28.41 23.20
CA LEU A 56 -26.28 27.97 22.20
C LEU A 56 -26.22 28.82 20.95
N TRP A 57 -26.74 28.33 19.84
CA TRP A 57 -26.80 29.04 18.57
C TRP A 57 -28.24 29.12 18.06
N LYS A 58 -28.46 29.93 17.01
CA LYS A 58 -29.77 30.02 16.34
C LYS A 58 -30.02 28.76 15.50
N GLY A 59 -31.20 28.17 15.61
CA GLY A 59 -31.52 26.90 14.94
C GLY A 59 -30.92 25.69 15.65
N CYS A 60 -30.84 25.71 16.98
CA CYS A 60 -30.50 24.51 17.75
C CYS A 60 -31.69 23.57 17.86
N ASN A 61 -31.42 22.27 17.90
CA ASN A 61 -32.43 21.22 18.06
C ASN A 61 -32.62 20.86 19.55
N ALA A 62 -33.72 20.18 19.88
CA ALA A 62 -33.95 19.70 21.25
C ALA A 62 -32.84 18.75 21.73
N ILE A 63 -32.26 17.96 20.82
CA ILE A 63 -31.09 17.09 21.08
C ILE A 63 -29.87 17.91 21.47
N ASP A 64 -29.58 18.98 20.71
CA ASP A 64 -28.42 19.84 20.98
C ASP A 64 -28.54 20.50 22.36
N ILE A 65 -29.74 20.93 22.73
CA ILE A 65 -30.01 21.52 24.05
C ILE A 65 -29.82 20.47 25.16
N ALA A 66 -30.26 19.22 24.95
CA ALA A 66 -30.11 18.13 25.91
C ALA A 66 -28.63 17.78 26.14
N GLU A 67 -27.85 17.64 25.07
CA GLU A 67 -26.42 17.35 25.12
C GLU A 67 -25.63 18.45 25.87
N ILE A 68 -25.88 19.72 25.53
CA ILE A 68 -25.13 20.83 26.12
C ILE A 68 -25.51 21.06 27.59
N THR A 69 -26.79 20.86 27.94
CA THR A 69 -27.26 20.98 29.33
C THR A 69 -27.00 19.72 30.16
N LYS A 70 -26.53 18.63 29.54
CA LYS A 70 -26.35 17.29 30.14
C LYS A 70 -27.63 16.80 30.84
N ARG A 71 -28.78 17.01 30.20
CA ARG A 71 -30.10 16.56 30.68
C ARG A 71 -30.73 15.59 29.70
N ASN A 72 -31.72 14.85 30.18
CA ASN A 72 -32.46 13.93 29.33
C ASN A 72 -33.32 14.71 28.33
N LEU A 73 -33.56 14.11 27.16
CA LEU A 73 -34.41 14.69 26.12
C LEU A 73 -35.82 15.01 26.64
N ASP A 74 -36.35 14.16 27.50
CA ASP A 74 -37.68 14.32 28.11
C ASP A 74 -37.80 15.62 28.92
N ASP A 75 -36.76 16.00 29.66
CA ASP A 75 -36.74 17.26 30.44
C ASP A 75 -36.79 18.49 29.52
N VAL A 76 -36.18 18.38 28.33
CA VAL A 76 -36.19 19.44 27.32
C VAL A 76 -37.56 19.53 26.65
N PHE A 77 -38.19 18.39 26.34
CA PHE A 77 -39.56 18.36 25.81
C PHE A 77 -40.59 18.85 26.83
N GLU A 78 -40.42 18.52 28.11
CA GLU A 78 -41.23 19.08 29.18
C GLU A 78 -41.10 20.61 29.18
N ALA A 79 -39.89 21.15 29.11
CA ALA A 79 -39.67 22.60 29.03
C ALA A 79 -40.28 23.25 27.77
N ILE A 80 -40.30 22.55 26.64
CA ILE A 80 -40.93 23.00 25.38
C ILE A 80 -42.46 23.02 25.50
N SER A 81 -43.06 22.08 26.24
CA SER A 81 -44.52 21.99 26.38
C SER A 81 -45.17 23.23 27.01
N TYR A 82 -44.42 23.97 27.84
CA TYR A 82 -44.86 25.20 28.50
C TYR A 82 -44.79 26.45 27.61
N LEU A 83 -44.35 26.32 26.35
CA LEU A 83 -44.38 27.41 25.37
C LEU A 83 -45.78 27.58 24.78
N GLU A 84 -46.22 28.83 24.59
CA GLU A 84 -47.49 29.16 23.90
C GLU A 84 -47.54 28.62 22.46
N ASN A 85 -46.39 28.37 21.84
CA ASN A 85 -46.24 27.80 20.48
C ASN A 85 -45.63 26.37 20.48
N SER A 86 -45.91 25.56 21.51
CA SER A 86 -45.36 24.19 21.66
C SER A 86 -45.73 23.21 20.54
N ILE A 87 -46.78 23.52 19.76
CA ILE A 87 -47.30 22.66 18.68
C ILE A 87 -46.27 22.46 17.55
N HIS A 88 -45.37 23.43 17.34
CA HIS A 88 -44.40 23.42 16.23
C HIS A 88 -43.11 22.62 16.50
N TYR A 89 -42.87 22.18 17.74
CA TYR A 89 -41.60 21.58 18.17
C TYR A 89 -41.78 20.17 18.76
N LYS A 90 -42.58 19.33 18.10
CA LYS A 90 -42.84 17.95 18.55
C LYS A 90 -41.72 16.98 18.18
N ASP A 91 -41.02 17.25 17.08
CA ASP A 91 -39.97 16.37 16.58
C ASP A 91 -38.59 16.76 17.15
N PRO A 92 -37.76 15.80 17.63
CA PRO A 92 -36.44 16.08 18.21
C PRO A 92 -35.45 16.82 17.30
N LEU A 93 -35.63 16.70 15.99
CA LEU A 93 -34.77 17.28 14.95
C LEU A 93 -35.27 18.63 14.41
N THR A 94 -36.39 19.16 14.92
CA THR A 94 -36.90 20.45 14.43
C THR A 94 -36.04 21.61 14.92
N GLU A 95 -35.59 22.45 14.00
CA GLU A 95 -34.75 23.61 14.30
C GLU A 95 -35.55 24.71 15.00
N ILE A 96 -35.14 25.07 16.21
CA ILE A 96 -35.76 26.17 16.96
C ILE A 96 -35.13 27.49 16.49
N ASN A 97 -35.77 28.13 15.51
CA ASN A 97 -35.29 29.41 14.96
C ASN A 97 -35.64 30.63 15.84
N ASN A 98 -36.65 30.50 16.72
CA ASN A 98 -37.07 31.59 17.58
C ASN A 98 -36.18 31.72 18.82
N VAL A 99 -35.41 32.81 18.88
CA VAL A 99 -34.51 33.16 20.00
C VAL A 99 -35.25 33.25 21.34
N GLY A 100 -36.50 33.75 21.34
CA GLY A 100 -37.32 33.85 22.55
C GLY A 100 -37.70 32.48 23.12
N ALA A 101 -37.98 31.51 22.24
CA ALA A 101 -38.29 30.14 22.63
C ALA A 101 -37.07 29.47 23.30
N ILE A 102 -35.89 29.56 22.67
CA ILE A 102 -34.62 29.03 23.23
C ILE A 102 -34.35 29.62 24.63
N LEU A 103 -34.48 30.95 24.78
CA LEU A 103 -34.27 31.63 26.06
C LEU A 103 -35.21 31.11 27.16
N SER A 104 -36.48 30.89 26.84
CA SER A 104 -37.47 30.41 27.79
C SER A 104 -37.26 28.94 28.19
N ILE A 105 -36.91 28.07 27.24
CA ILE A 105 -36.58 26.65 27.47
C ILE A 105 -35.39 26.56 28.42
N VAL A 106 -34.30 27.27 28.10
CA VAL A 106 -33.05 27.19 28.87
C VAL A 106 -33.18 27.84 30.24
N LYS A 107 -33.95 28.93 30.35
CA LYS A 107 -34.28 29.56 31.64
C LYS A 107 -35.09 28.62 32.52
N ARG A 108 -36.00 27.80 31.94
CA ARG A 108 -36.76 26.78 32.67
C ARG A 108 -35.88 25.61 33.11
N LEU A 109 -34.92 25.21 32.29
CA LEU A 109 -33.90 24.22 32.64
C LEU A 109 -32.91 24.73 33.71
N GLY A 110 -32.92 26.03 34.04
CA GLY A 110 -32.11 26.61 35.12
C GLY A 110 -30.72 27.06 34.68
N PHE A 111 -30.53 27.36 33.39
CA PHE A 111 -29.27 27.83 32.83
C PHE A 111 -29.41 29.24 32.27
N ARG A 112 -28.28 29.92 32.08
CA ARG A 112 -28.19 31.19 31.34
C ARG A 112 -27.63 30.94 29.95
N THR A 113 -28.20 31.55 28.93
CA THR A 113 -27.76 31.37 27.54
C THR A 113 -26.69 32.39 27.16
N GLU A 114 -25.62 31.93 26.52
CA GLU A 114 -24.69 32.75 25.75
C GLU A 114 -24.81 32.35 24.27
N PHE A 115 -25.06 33.30 23.37
CA PHE A 115 -25.22 32.98 21.95
C PHE A 115 -23.87 32.97 21.24
N VAL A 116 -23.50 31.80 20.72
CA VAL A 116 -22.29 31.59 19.92
C VAL A 116 -22.69 31.33 18.46
N LYS A 117 -21.74 31.48 17.52
CA LYS A 117 -21.91 30.96 16.17
C LYS A 117 -22.11 29.45 16.22
N ASN A 118 -22.89 28.90 15.28
CA ASN A 118 -23.21 27.48 15.28
C ASN A 118 -21.92 26.64 15.17
N PRO A 119 -21.54 25.89 16.21
CA PRO A 119 -20.30 25.13 16.25
C PRO A 119 -20.30 23.99 15.24
N LYS A 120 -21.47 23.39 14.93
CA LYS A 120 -21.58 22.37 13.88
C LYS A 120 -21.30 22.94 12.49
N LEU A 121 -21.72 24.18 12.23
CA LEU A 121 -21.40 24.87 10.97
C LEU A 121 -19.93 25.31 10.92
N GLU A 122 -19.31 25.65 12.05
CA GLU A 122 -17.87 25.94 12.12
C GLU A 122 -17.03 24.68 11.94
N GLU A 123 -17.38 23.56 12.58
CA GLU A 123 -16.72 22.26 12.37
C GLU A 123 -16.87 21.76 10.93
N MET A 124 -18.06 21.89 10.33
CA MET A 124 -18.27 21.56 8.92
C MET A 124 -17.50 22.48 7.97
N LYS A 125 -17.40 23.77 8.29
CA LYS A 125 -16.59 24.72 7.50
C LYS A 125 -15.11 24.45 7.64
N ASP A 126 -14.62 24.17 8.85
CA ASP A 126 -13.23 23.84 9.12
C ASP A 126 -12.83 22.52 8.46
N LYS A 127 -13.70 21.52 8.45
CA LYS A 127 -13.47 20.28 7.69
C LYS A 127 -13.45 20.55 6.19
N ARG A 128 -14.44 21.26 5.65
CA ARG A 128 -14.49 21.62 4.21
C ARG A 128 -13.33 22.52 3.77
N SER A 129 -12.81 23.39 4.64
CA SER A 129 -11.65 24.22 4.35
C SER A 129 -10.33 23.47 4.51
N LYS A 130 -10.33 22.30 5.16
CA LYS A 130 -9.14 21.44 5.25
C LYS A 130 -9.11 20.40 4.14
N GLU A 131 -10.24 20.13 3.49
CA GLU A 131 -10.35 19.10 2.46
C GLU A 131 -10.50 19.69 1.06
N LEU A 132 -9.50 19.45 0.21
CA LEU A 132 -9.56 19.73 -1.22
C LEU A 132 -10.24 18.56 -1.94
N VAL A 133 -11.45 18.82 -2.45
CA VAL A 133 -12.30 17.83 -3.13
C VAL A 133 -12.42 18.19 -4.61
N LYS A 134 -12.57 17.16 -5.46
CA LYS A 134 -12.90 17.33 -6.87
C LYS A 134 -14.15 18.16 -7.06
N ARG A 135 -14.15 19.01 -8.08
CA ARG A 135 -15.32 19.82 -8.41
C ARG A 135 -16.38 18.96 -9.11
N PRO A 136 -17.66 19.33 -9.02
CA PRO A 136 -18.67 18.75 -9.88
C PRO A 136 -18.33 19.00 -11.36
N PRO A 137 -18.84 18.15 -12.27
CA PRO A 137 -18.67 18.33 -13.71
C PRO A 137 -19.03 19.76 -14.15
N PRO A 138 -18.26 20.35 -15.08
CA PRO A 138 -18.54 21.69 -15.59
C PRO A 138 -19.87 21.73 -16.36
N ASP A 139 -20.50 22.91 -16.38
CA ASP A 139 -21.68 23.14 -17.20
C ASP A 139 -21.33 23.06 -18.70
N VAL A 140 -22.27 22.53 -19.51
CA VAL A 140 -22.10 22.34 -20.96
C VAL A 140 -21.68 23.61 -21.71
N LYS A 141 -21.98 24.80 -21.15
CA LYS A 141 -21.63 26.10 -21.76
C LYS A 141 -20.17 26.48 -21.60
N ASP A 142 -19.50 25.99 -20.56
CA ASP A 142 -18.09 26.31 -20.26
C ASP A 142 -17.12 25.26 -20.82
N LEU A 143 -17.65 24.18 -21.39
CA LEU A 143 -16.89 23.12 -22.07
C LEU A 143 -16.36 23.62 -23.41
N VAL A 144 -15.03 23.69 -23.50
CA VAL A 144 -14.29 23.99 -24.74
C VAL A 144 -13.72 22.68 -25.29
N LYS A 145 -13.73 22.49 -26.62
CA LYS A 145 -13.09 21.33 -27.27
C LYS A 145 -11.63 21.25 -26.83
N ARG A 146 -11.21 20.09 -26.32
CA ARG A 146 -9.81 19.81 -25.92
C ARG A 146 -9.24 18.65 -26.72
N SER A 147 -7.92 18.46 -26.65
CA SER A 147 -7.28 17.27 -27.22
C SER A 147 -7.76 16.00 -26.51
N PRO A 148 -8.15 14.94 -27.26
CA PRO A 148 -8.39 13.64 -26.67
C PRO A 148 -7.09 13.04 -26.13
N VAL A 149 -7.18 12.43 -24.96
CA VAL A 149 -6.08 11.67 -24.37
C VAL A 149 -6.30 10.18 -24.62
N VAL A 150 -5.32 9.54 -25.25
CA VAL A 150 -5.43 8.19 -25.79
C VAL A 150 -4.35 7.28 -25.21
N ALA A 151 -4.73 6.21 -24.53
CA ALA A 151 -3.77 5.21 -24.05
C ALA A 151 -3.56 4.13 -25.11
N ILE A 152 -2.30 3.77 -25.39
CA ILE A 152 -1.99 2.62 -26.24
C ILE A 152 -1.74 1.40 -25.36
N MET A 153 -2.58 0.37 -25.51
CA MET A 153 -2.54 -0.86 -24.74
C MET A 153 -2.41 -2.09 -25.63
N GLY A 154 -2.03 -3.23 -25.05
CA GLY A 154 -1.81 -4.48 -25.77
C GLY A 154 -0.61 -5.26 -25.23
N HIS A 155 -0.43 -6.46 -25.78
CA HIS A 155 0.62 -7.41 -25.41
C HIS A 155 2.02 -6.89 -25.76
N VAL A 156 3.03 -7.49 -25.14
CA VAL A 156 4.45 -7.32 -25.53
C VAL A 156 4.64 -7.72 -27.01
N ASP A 157 5.55 -7.04 -27.71
CA ASP A 157 5.89 -7.29 -29.12
C ASP A 157 4.75 -7.13 -30.16
N HIS A 158 3.60 -6.58 -29.74
CA HIS A 158 2.54 -6.17 -30.68
C HIS A 158 2.87 -4.86 -31.43
N GLY A 159 4.00 -4.23 -31.13
CA GLY A 159 4.49 -3.03 -31.82
C GLY A 159 3.85 -1.72 -31.34
N LYS A 160 3.47 -1.63 -30.06
CA LYS A 160 2.93 -0.41 -29.43
C LYS A 160 3.91 0.76 -29.50
N THR A 161 5.13 0.55 -29.03
CA THR A 161 6.18 1.56 -29.06
C THR A 161 6.59 1.91 -30.48
N THR A 162 6.59 0.92 -31.39
CA THR A 162 6.82 1.15 -32.83
C THR A 162 5.73 2.01 -33.48
N LEU A 163 4.46 1.82 -33.09
CA LEU A 163 3.35 2.66 -33.53
C LEU A 163 3.53 4.10 -33.04
N LEU A 164 3.88 4.27 -31.76
CA LEU A 164 4.13 5.59 -31.19
C LEU A 164 5.34 6.28 -31.83
N ASP A 165 6.42 5.55 -32.11
CA ASP A 165 7.58 6.06 -32.84
C ASP A 165 7.22 6.51 -34.26
N ALA A 166 6.39 5.72 -34.96
CA ALA A 166 5.90 6.08 -36.28
C ALA A 166 5.08 7.37 -36.27
N LEU A 167 4.26 7.58 -35.24
CA LEU A 167 3.45 8.79 -35.04
C LEU A 167 4.32 9.99 -34.59
N ARG A 168 5.32 9.77 -33.74
CA ARG A 168 6.23 10.82 -33.23
C ARG A 168 7.29 11.27 -34.24
N HIS A 169 7.49 10.54 -35.34
CA HIS A 169 8.65 10.72 -36.22
C HIS A 169 9.98 10.62 -35.46
N SER A 170 10.01 9.83 -34.38
CA SER A 170 11.20 9.58 -33.55
C SER A 170 11.49 8.07 -33.49
N SER A 171 12.64 7.70 -32.93
CA SER A 171 13.04 6.30 -32.71
C SER A 171 13.43 6.11 -31.24
N ILE A 172 12.44 5.98 -30.36
CA ILE A 172 12.66 5.76 -28.93
C ILE A 172 12.95 4.28 -28.64
N VAL A 173 12.40 3.36 -29.44
CA VAL A 173 12.64 1.91 -29.29
C VAL A 173 14.14 1.55 -29.31
N SER A 174 14.96 2.27 -30.08
CA SER A 174 16.41 2.02 -30.14
C SER A 174 17.19 2.58 -28.96
N GLN A 175 16.60 3.49 -28.17
CA GLN A 175 17.21 4.09 -26.98
C GLN A 175 16.77 3.40 -25.69
N GLU A 176 15.64 2.70 -25.69
CA GLU A 176 15.15 1.96 -24.51
C GLU A 176 15.96 0.69 -24.23
N HIS A 177 16.33 0.51 -22.95
CA HIS A 177 17.08 -0.65 -22.50
C HIS A 177 16.22 -1.92 -22.60
N GLY A 178 16.77 -2.95 -23.24
CA GLY A 178 16.05 -4.22 -23.46
C GLY A 178 14.99 -4.17 -24.55
N GLY A 179 14.87 -3.06 -25.29
CA GLY A 179 13.88 -2.92 -26.38
C GLY A 179 12.43 -2.92 -25.90
N ILE A 180 12.18 -2.65 -24.61
CA ILE A 180 10.85 -2.61 -24.01
C ILE A 180 10.60 -1.26 -23.34
N THR A 181 9.36 -0.81 -23.44
CA THR A 181 8.88 0.37 -22.70
C THR A 181 8.60 -0.02 -21.27
N GLN A 182 9.20 0.71 -20.32
CA GLN A 182 9.14 0.42 -18.88
C GLN A 182 8.50 1.56 -18.06
N HIS A 183 8.28 2.72 -18.68
CA HIS A 183 7.74 3.93 -18.07
C HIS A 183 6.49 4.38 -18.82
N ILE A 184 5.58 5.05 -18.12
CA ILE A 184 4.45 5.72 -18.75
C ILE A 184 4.93 7.04 -19.36
N GLY A 185 5.05 7.06 -20.68
CA GLY A 185 5.34 8.27 -21.44
C GLY A 185 4.06 8.97 -21.87
N ALA A 186 4.05 10.30 -21.85
CA ALA A 186 2.98 11.10 -22.46
C ALA A 186 3.59 12.03 -23.50
N PHE A 187 2.93 12.16 -24.65
CA PHE A 187 3.34 13.10 -25.68
C PHE A 187 2.17 13.56 -26.55
N THR A 188 2.33 14.68 -27.22
CA THR A 188 1.28 15.27 -28.06
C THR A 188 1.68 15.25 -29.53
N VAL A 189 0.81 14.71 -30.38
CA VAL A 189 0.97 14.76 -31.84
C VAL A 189 0.03 15.82 -32.41
N SER A 190 0.60 16.75 -33.17
CA SER A 190 -0.16 17.76 -33.90
C SER A 190 -0.46 17.27 -35.32
N LEU A 191 -1.75 17.12 -35.63
CA LEU A 191 -2.28 16.79 -36.95
C LEU A 191 -2.91 18.04 -37.59
N PRO A 192 -3.18 18.05 -38.90
CA PRO A 192 -3.85 19.18 -39.57
C PRO A 192 -5.25 19.48 -39.00
N GLU A 193 -5.95 18.44 -38.55
CA GLU A 193 -7.35 18.51 -38.09
C GLU A 193 -7.48 18.71 -36.57
N GLY A 194 -6.40 18.49 -35.80
CA GLY A 194 -6.44 18.56 -34.35
C GLY A 194 -5.15 18.08 -33.67
N GLN A 195 -5.16 18.01 -32.35
CA GLN A 195 -4.05 17.48 -31.55
C GLN A 195 -4.52 16.27 -30.75
N ILE A 196 -3.69 15.23 -30.66
CA ILE A 196 -3.97 14.03 -29.88
C ILE A 196 -2.83 13.85 -28.87
N THR A 197 -3.18 13.59 -27.62
CA THR A 197 -2.20 13.26 -26.59
C THR A 197 -2.19 11.75 -26.38
N PHE A 198 -1.04 11.12 -26.60
CA PHE A 198 -0.87 9.68 -26.41
C PHE A 198 -0.20 9.38 -25.08
N LEU A 199 -0.72 8.38 -24.37
CA LEU A 199 -0.08 7.73 -23.25
C LEU A 199 0.47 6.37 -23.68
N ASP A 200 1.78 6.22 -23.61
CA ASP A 200 2.47 4.96 -23.81
C ASP A 200 2.37 4.13 -22.53
N THR A 201 1.81 2.92 -22.61
CA THR A 201 1.72 2.02 -21.45
C THR A 201 2.53 0.74 -21.68
N PRO A 202 3.34 0.32 -20.69
CA PRO A 202 4.14 -0.90 -20.80
C PRO A 202 3.26 -2.14 -20.96
N GLY A 203 3.67 -3.03 -21.88
CA GLY A 203 2.92 -4.26 -22.19
C GLY A 203 3.16 -5.40 -21.21
N HIS A 204 4.29 -5.38 -20.51
CA HIS A 204 4.70 -6.51 -19.72
C HIS A 204 3.81 -6.75 -18.49
N ALA A 205 3.57 -8.02 -18.15
CA ALA A 205 2.63 -8.43 -17.12
C ALA A 205 2.97 -7.87 -15.72
N ALA A 206 4.23 -7.55 -15.41
CA ALA A 206 4.60 -6.90 -14.15
C ALA A 206 4.03 -5.47 -13.98
N PHE A 207 3.65 -4.78 -15.06
CA PHE A 207 3.20 -3.39 -15.02
C PHE A 207 1.66 -3.24 -15.05
N LYS A 208 0.95 -4.08 -14.29
CA LYS A 208 -0.53 -4.08 -14.25
C LYS A 208 -1.08 -2.74 -13.74
N THR A 209 -0.52 -2.25 -12.64
CA THR A 209 -0.89 -0.97 -12.00
C THR A 209 -0.72 0.21 -12.95
N MET A 210 0.35 0.21 -13.76
CA MET A 210 0.57 1.22 -14.80
C MET A 210 -0.49 1.20 -15.91
N ARG A 211 -0.89 0.00 -16.40
CA ARG A 211 -1.97 -0.12 -17.39
C ARG A 211 -3.31 0.34 -16.84
N ALA A 212 -3.65 -0.07 -15.61
CA ALA A 212 -4.88 0.37 -14.95
C ALA A 212 -4.92 1.90 -14.80
N ARG A 213 -3.80 2.52 -14.41
CA ARG A 213 -3.66 3.99 -14.32
C ARG A 213 -3.83 4.66 -15.68
N GLY A 214 -3.22 4.11 -16.73
CA GLY A 214 -3.37 4.60 -18.10
C GLY A 214 -4.83 4.57 -18.56
N ALA A 215 -5.57 3.50 -18.30
CA ALA A 215 -7.00 3.42 -18.62
C ALA A 215 -7.80 4.51 -17.91
N GLN A 216 -7.59 4.71 -16.61
CA GLN A 216 -8.34 5.71 -15.82
C GLN A 216 -8.00 7.16 -16.19
N ALA A 217 -6.80 7.41 -16.70
CA ALA A 217 -6.35 8.76 -17.06
C ALA A 217 -6.76 9.19 -18.47
N THR A 218 -7.29 8.28 -19.29
CA THR A 218 -7.55 8.53 -20.72
C THR A 218 -9.02 8.57 -21.09
N ASP A 219 -9.30 9.27 -22.17
CA ASP A 219 -10.64 9.39 -22.74
C ASP A 219 -10.94 8.20 -23.69
N LEU A 220 -9.89 7.61 -24.28
CA LEU A 220 -10.01 6.52 -25.25
C LEU A 220 -8.81 5.56 -25.15
N VAL A 221 -9.03 4.28 -25.39
CA VAL A 221 -7.95 3.27 -25.45
C VAL A 221 -7.79 2.75 -26.88
N VAL A 222 -6.57 2.80 -27.40
CA VAL A 222 -6.20 2.09 -28.63
C VAL A 222 -5.58 0.74 -28.25
N LEU A 223 -6.30 -0.34 -28.54
CA LEU A 223 -5.85 -1.70 -28.32
C LEU A 223 -5.07 -2.19 -29.53
N VAL A 224 -3.77 -2.38 -29.38
CA VAL A 224 -2.88 -2.88 -30.43
C VAL A 224 -2.82 -4.41 -30.37
N VAL A 225 -3.27 -5.04 -31.45
CA VAL A 225 -3.29 -6.49 -31.59
C VAL A 225 -2.45 -6.86 -32.80
N ALA A 226 -1.42 -7.70 -32.62
CA ALA A 226 -0.62 -8.14 -33.73
C ALA A 226 -1.38 -9.18 -34.55
N ALA A 227 -1.30 -9.07 -35.88
CA ALA A 227 -2.09 -9.90 -36.76
C ALA A 227 -1.53 -11.31 -36.98
N ASP A 228 -0.29 -11.55 -36.52
CA ASP A 228 0.35 -12.87 -36.43
C ASP A 228 0.00 -13.60 -35.13
N ASP A 229 0.05 -12.91 -33.99
CA ASP A 229 -0.14 -13.49 -32.66
C ASP A 229 -1.61 -13.51 -32.20
N SER A 230 -2.44 -12.61 -32.74
CA SER A 230 -3.84 -12.42 -32.33
C SER A 230 -3.94 -12.06 -30.83
N ILE A 231 -4.89 -12.66 -30.10
CA ILE A 231 -5.20 -12.31 -28.71
C ILE A 231 -4.37 -13.14 -27.74
N MET A 232 -3.70 -12.43 -26.83
CA MET A 232 -2.91 -12.99 -25.74
C MET A 232 -3.48 -12.54 -24.38
N GLU A 233 -2.99 -13.13 -23.29
CA GLU A 233 -3.48 -12.86 -21.93
C GLU A 233 -3.41 -11.37 -21.53
N GLN A 234 -2.31 -10.68 -21.86
CA GLN A 234 -2.15 -9.23 -21.60
C GLN A 234 -3.14 -8.37 -22.42
N THR A 235 -3.55 -8.85 -23.60
CA THR A 235 -4.59 -8.21 -24.41
C THR A 235 -5.93 -8.31 -23.68
N VAL A 236 -6.28 -9.48 -23.16
CA VAL A 236 -7.50 -9.70 -22.36
C VAL A 236 -7.51 -8.81 -21.11
N GLU A 237 -6.37 -8.72 -20.42
CA GLU A 237 -6.22 -7.84 -19.26
C GLU A 237 -6.39 -6.35 -19.62
N SER A 238 -5.83 -5.91 -20.75
CA SER A 238 -5.99 -4.54 -21.24
C SER A 238 -7.46 -4.21 -21.54
N VAL A 239 -8.21 -5.15 -22.13
CA VAL A 239 -9.65 -5.01 -22.38
C VAL A 239 -10.41 -4.91 -21.06
N ARG A 240 -10.02 -5.69 -20.05
CA ARG A 240 -10.63 -5.63 -18.72
C ARG A 240 -10.44 -4.25 -18.08
N PHE A 241 -9.23 -3.69 -18.09
CA PHE A 241 -8.98 -2.36 -17.54
C PHE A 241 -9.76 -1.26 -18.26
N ALA A 242 -9.85 -1.31 -19.59
CA ALA A 242 -10.65 -0.36 -20.36
C ALA A 242 -12.16 -0.45 -20.01
N LYS A 243 -12.68 -1.68 -19.86
CA LYS A 243 -14.08 -1.92 -19.43
C LYS A 243 -14.33 -1.44 -17.99
N GLU A 244 -13.42 -1.73 -17.05
CA GLU A 244 -13.52 -1.28 -15.65
C GLU A 244 -13.47 0.26 -15.53
N ALA A 245 -12.70 0.92 -16.41
CA ALA A 245 -12.63 2.38 -16.48
C ALA A 245 -13.80 3.02 -17.26
N ASN A 246 -14.69 2.24 -17.89
CA ASN A 246 -15.74 2.70 -18.80
C ASN A 246 -15.20 3.56 -19.96
N VAL A 247 -14.06 3.18 -20.52
CA VAL A 247 -13.40 3.91 -21.62
C VAL A 247 -13.62 3.19 -22.95
N PRO A 248 -14.06 3.89 -24.02
CA PRO A 248 -14.25 3.28 -25.33
C PRO A 248 -12.92 2.79 -25.93
N ILE A 249 -13.00 1.69 -26.70
CA ILE A 249 -11.84 1.01 -27.29
C ILE A 249 -11.89 1.18 -28.80
N ILE A 250 -10.74 1.50 -29.41
CA ILE A 250 -10.48 1.36 -30.84
C ILE A 250 -9.42 0.28 -31.01
N VAL A 251 -9.61 -0.66 -31.94
CA VAL A 251 -8.64 -1.74 -32.18
C VAL A 251 -7.76 -1.41 -33.37
N ALA A 252 -6.45 -1.43 -33.15
CA ALA A 252 -5.43 -1.31 -34.18
C ALA A 252 -4.80 -2.69 -34.45
N ILE A 253 -5.11 -3.29 -35.60
CA ILE A 253 -4.57 -4.60 -36.00
C ILE A 253 -3.23 -4.37 -36.70
N ASN A 254 -2.12 -4.64 -36.01
CA ASN A 254 -0.77 -4.31 -36.47
C ASN A 254 -0.09 -5.47 -37.23
N LYS A 255 1.04 -5.19 -37.90
CA LYS A 255 1.87 -6.13 -38.67
C LYS A 255 1.21 -6.71 -39.94
N ILE A 256 0.32 -5.96 -40.59
CA ILE A 256 -0.32 -6.38 -41.87
C ILE A 256 0.66 -6.51 -43.05
N ASP A 257 1.90 -6.04 -42.88
CA ASP A 257 2.95 -6.14 -43.88
C ASP A 257 3.53 -7.56 -44.02
N LYS A 258 3.26 -8.45 -43.07
CA LYS A 258 3.68 -9.85 -43.13
C LYS A 258 2.76 -10.65 -44.08
N PRO A 259 3.33 -11.50 -44.96
CA PRO A 259 2.56 -12.18 -46.01
C PRO A 259 1.64 -13.30 -45.50
N THR A 260 1.82 -13.79 -44.27
CA THR A 260 1.08 -14.93 -43.68
C THR A 260 -0.08 -14.48 -42.78
N VAL A 261 -0.44 -13.21 -42.80
CA VAL A 261 -1.37 -12.62 -41.84
C VAL A 261 -2.82 -12.72 -42.31
N ASN A 262 -3.73 -13.08 -41.39
CA ASN A 262 -5.17 -13.10 -41.62
C ASN A 262 -5.89 -12.16 -40.64
N VAL A 263 -6.31 -11.00 -41.13
CA VAL A 263 -7.01 -9.97 -40.34
C VAL A 263 -8.40 -10.44 -39.90
N ASP A 264 -9.10 -11.24 -40.71
CA ASP A 264 -10.45 -11.71 -40.40
C ASP A 264 -10.45 -12.68 -39.21
N LYS A 265 -9.38 -13.49 -39.07
CA LYS A 265 -9.19 -14.35 -37.90
C LYS A 265 -9.08 -13.53 -36.62
N VAL A 266 -8.29 -12.45 -36.63
CA VAL A 266 -8.14 -11.57 -35.46
C VAL A 266 -9.48 -10.91 -35.09
N LYS A 267 -10.27 -10.49 -36.08
CA LYS A 267 -11.62 -9.95 -35.86
C LYS A 267 -12.56 -10.96 -35.21
N GLN A 268 -12.49 -12.23 -35.61
CA GLN A 268 -13.25 -13.32 -34.98
C GLN A 268 -12.76 -13.59 -33.55
N ASP A 269 -11.45 -13.60 -33.32
CA ASP A 269 -10.89 -13.81 -31.99
C ASP A 269 -11.31 -12.69 -31.02
N LEU A 270 -11.41 -11.43 -31.50
CA LEU A 270 -11.84 -10.28 -30.69
C LEU A 270 -13.27 -10.45 -30.15
N LEU A 271 -14.13 -11.11 -30.93
CA LEU A 271 -15.48 -11.43 -30.50
C LEU A 271 -15.49 -12.35 -29.27
N ASN A 272 -14.53 -13.28 -29.16
CA ASN A 272 -14.39 -14.19 -28.02
C ASN A 272 -14.02 -13.45 -26.72
N VAL A 273 -13.33 -12.31 -26.80
CA VAL A 273 -12.99 -11.45 -25.65
C VAL A 273 -14.12 -10.45 -25.35
N GLY A 274 -15.21 -10.50 -26.11
CA GLY A 274 -16.35 -9.60 -25.98
C GLY A 274 -16.06 -8.21 -26.51
N ILE A 275 -15.28 -8.11 -27.61
CA ILE A 275 -15.16 -6.92 -28.44
C ILE A 275 -15.87 -7.22 -29.77
N GLN A 276 -16.98 -6.52 -30.03
CA GLN A 276 -17.71 -6.65 -31.28
C GLN A 276 -17.25 -5.56 -32.25
N VAL A 277 -16.59 -5.96 -33.33
CA VAL A 277 -16.07 -5.05 -34.35
C VAL A 277 -17.18 -4.57 -35.30
N GLU A 278 -17.03 -3.37 -35.87
CA GLU A 278 -17.99 -2.76 -36.80
C GLU A 278 -18.35 -3.65 -38.00
N ASP A 279 -17.38 -4.34 -38.60
CA ASP A 279 -17.60 -5.25 -39.73
C ASP A 279 -18.54 -6.43 -39.40
N LEU A 280 -18.63 -6.78 -38.11
CA LEU A 280 -19.50 -7.84 -37.59
C LEU A 280 -20.79 -7.28 -36.96
N GLY A 281 -21.09 -6.00 -37.18
CA GLY A 281 -22.27 -5.31 -36.66
C GLY A 281 -22.12 -4.75 -35.23
N GLY A 282 -20.89 -4.64 -34.72
CA GLY A 282 -20.60 -4.03 -33.43
C GLY A 282 -20.31 -2.52 -33.51
N GLU A 283 -19.89 -1.93 -32.39
CA GLU A 283 -19.57 -0.50 -32.26
C GLU A 283 -18.06 -0.21 -32.29
N VAL A 284 -17.21 -1.25 -32.20
CA VAL A 284 -15.75 -1.05 -32.07
C VAL A 284 -15.09 -0.99 -33.44
N GLN A 285 -14.43 0.13 -33.72
CA GLN A 285 -13.63 0.31 -34.94
C GLN A 285 -12.40 -0.58 -34.93
N ALA A 286 -12.21 -1.36 -35.99
CA ALA A 286 -11.06 -2.25 -36.17
C ALA A 286 -10.25 -1.83 -37.41
N ILE A 287 -9.10 -1.20 -37.19
CA ILE A 287 -8.32 -0.57 -38.25
C ILE A 287 -7.03 -1.39 -38.48
N PRO A 288 -6.85 -1.99 -39.67
CA PRO A 288 -5.63 -2.69 -40.02
C PRO A 288 -4.51 -1.71 -40.34
N ILE A 289 -3.37 -1.81 -39.65
CA ILE A 289 -2.23 -0.91 -39.77
C ILE A 289 -0.89 -1.68 -39.91
N SER A 290 0.10 -1.01 -40.50
CA SER A 290 1.51 -1.45 -40.38
C SER A 290 2.32 -0.30 -39.78
N ALA A 291 2.72 -0.44 -38.52
CA ALA A 291 3.57 0.54 -37.85
C ALA A 291 4.94 0.69 -38.53
N LEU A 292 5.52 -0.41 -39.02
CA LEU A 292 6.84 -0.42 -39.66
C LEU A 292 6.82 0.27 -41.04
N LYS A 293 5.83 -0.05 -41.89
CA LYS A 293 5.67 0.57 -43.22
C LYS A 293 4.90 1.90 -43.19
N LYS A 294 4.44 2.33 -42.01
CA LYS A 294 3.60 3.52 -41.82
C LYS A 294 2.33 3.51 -42.67
N MET A 295 1.72 2.34 -42.83
CA MET A 295 0.48 2.18 -43.60
C MET A 295 -0.74 2.36 -42.70
N ASN A 296 -1.77 3.06 -43.21
CA ASN A 296 -3.05 3.32 -42.55
C ASN A 296 -2.98 4.06 -41.20
N LEU A 297 -1.86 4.73 -40.88
CA LEU A 297 -1.75 5.55 -39.67
C LEU A 297 -2.69 6.76 -39.70
N ASN A 298 -2.87 7.38 -40.87
CA ASN A 298 -3.79 8.51 -41.03
C ASN A 298 -5.23 8.10 -40.73
N VAL A 299 -5.65 6.92 -41.22
CA VAL A 299 -6.99 6.36 -40.96
C VAL A 299 -7.20 6.12 -39.46
N LEU A 300 -6.19 5.61 -38.76
CA LEU A 300 -6.25 5.44 -37.31
C LEU A 300 -6.40 6.78 -36.59
N THR A 301 -5.63 7.81 -36.98
CA THR A 301 -5.73 9.13 -36.35
C THR A 301 -7.04 9.84 -36.64
N GLU A 302 -7.57 9.72 -37.86
CA GLU A 302 -8.88 10.26 -38.25
C GLU A 302 -10.01 9.58 -37.48
N ALA A 303 -9.95 8.25 -37.31
CA ALA A 303 -10.88 7.49 -36.49
C ALA A 303 -10.89 7.93 -35.03
N ILE A 304 -9.71 8.12 -34.43
CA ILE A 304 -9.58 8.64 -33.05
C ILE A 304 -10.21 10.03 -32.92
N LEU A 305 -9.93 10.94 -33.86
CA LEU A 305 -10.50 12.29 -33.84
C LEU A 305 -12.02 12.26 -34.02
N THR A 306 -12.52 11.44 -34.93
CA THR A 306 -13.96 11.25 -35.17
C THR A 306 -14.66 10.73 -33.92
N GLN A 307 -14.08 9.73 -33.26
CA GLN A 307 -14.62 9.19 -32.01
C GLN A 307 -14.62 10.23 -30.89
N ALA A 308 -13.57 11.04 -30.79
CA ALA A 308 -13.49 12.13 -29.83
C ALA A 308 -14.57 13.21 -30.05
N GLU A 309 -14.95 13.47 -31.31
CA GLU A 309 -16.02 14.40 -31.66
C GLU A 309 -17.41 13.84 -31.31
N ILE A 310 -17.66 12.55 -31.56
CA ILE A 310 -18.90 11.87 -31.18
C ILE A 310 -19.09 11.91 -29.65
N MET A 311 -18.02 11.70 -28.89
CA MET A 311 -18.04 11.78 -27.43
C MET A 311 -18.21 13.20 -26.88
N GLY A 312 -18.00 14.23 -27.71
CA GLY A 312 -18.03 15.62 -27.28
C GLY A 312 -16.95 15.95 -26.24
N ILE A 313 -15.73 15.44 -26.42
CA ILE A 313 -14.63 15.65 -25.45
C ILE A 313 -14.34 17.15 -25.30
N GLY A 314 -14.56 17.64 -24.08
CA GLY A 314 -14.32 19.03 -23.71
C GLY A 314 -13.59 19.16 -22.38
N GLY A 315 -13.06 20.34 -22.14
CA GLY A 315 -12.49 20.74 -20.85
C GLY A 315 -12.89 22.17 -20.52
N ASP A 316 -12.99 22.49 -19.23
CA ASP A 316 -13.17 23.85 -18.74
C ASP A 316 -11.78 24.47 -18.49
N PRO A 317 -11.34 25.46 -19.28
CA PRO A 317 -10.04 26.11 -19.09
C PRO A 317 -10.05 27.20 -17.99
N LYS A 318 -11.22 27.72 -17.60
CA LYS A 318 -11.33 28.85 -16.66
C LYS A 318 -11.27 28.41 -15.20
N GLY A 319 -11.70 27.18 -14.92
CA GLY A 319 -11.66 26.59 -13.59
C GLY A 319 -10.23 26.45 -13.02
N PRO A 320 -10.11 26.12 -11.72
CA PRO A 320 -8.85 25.74 -11.13
C PRO A 320 -8.34 24.45 -11.77
N VAL A 321 -7.04 24.22 -11.61
CA VAL A 321 -6.37 23.06 -12.18
C VAL A 321 -6.81 21.78 -11.46
N GLU A 322 -7.27 20.83 -12.26
CA GLU A 322 -7.43 19.43 -11.90
C GLU A 322 -6.64 18.60 -12.90
N GLY A 323 -5.92 17.60 -12.40
CA GLY A 323 -5.13 16.71 -13.24
C GLY A 323 -4.83 15.40 -12.54
N VAL A 324 -4.02 14.57 -13.20
CA VAL A 324 -3.57 13.28 -12.67
C VAL A 324 -2.06 13.20 -12.80
N VAL A 325 -1.40 12.69 -11.76
CA VAL A 325 0.03 12.37 -11.81
C VAL A 325 0.22 11.11 -12.62
N LEU A 326 0.96 11.18 -13.72
CA LEU A 326 1.31 9.99 -14.50
C LEU A 326 2.51 9.28 -13.86
N GLU A 327 3.58 10.04 -13.63
CA GLU A 327 4.82 9.55 -13.01
C GLU A 327 5.50 10.63 -12.18
N ALA A 328 6.32 10.19 -11.21
CA ALA A 328 7.18 11.04 -10.41
C ALA A 328 8.61 10.51 -10.44
N SER A 329 9.59 11.40 -10.63
CA SER A 329 11.00 11.06 -10.77
C SER A 329 11.91 12.11 -10.12
N LEU A 330 13.15 11.72 -9.87
CA LEU A 330 14.19 12.63 -9.36
C LEU A 330 15.15 13.00 -10.48
N ASP A 331 15.20 14.27 -10.82
CA ASP A 331 16.21 14.84 -11.72
C ASP A 331 17.30 15.53 -10.89
N THR A 332 18.57 15.32 -11.26
CA THR A 332 19.73 15.90 -10.57
C THR A 332 19.77 17.43 -10.66
N LEU A 333 19.29 18.01 -11.77
CA LEU A 333 19.31 19.46 -11.98
C LEU A 333 18.01 20.12 -11.54
N LYS A 334 16.88 19.47 -11.83
CA LYS A 334 15.53 20.03 -11.59
C LYS A 334 14.97 19.68 -10.20
N GLY A 335 15.56 18.70 -9.51
CA GLY A 335 15.09 18.20 -8.23
C GLY A 335 13.92 17.22 -8.38
N LYS A 336 12.90 17.32 -7.52
CA LYS A 336 11.71 16.46 -7.57
C LYS A 336 10.77 16.93 -8.67
N VAL A 337 10.48 16.03 -9.60
CA VAL A 337 9.71 16.31 -10.80
C VAL A 337 8.55 15.32 -10.92
N SER A 338 7.42 15.78 -11.45
CA SER A 338 6.31 14.89 -11.81
C SER A 338 5.83 15.16 -13.23
N THR A 339 5.55 14.12 -13.99
CA THR A 339 4.78 14.21 -15.23
C THR A 339 3.30 14.15 -14.89
N ALA A 340 2.56 15.17 -15.26
CA ALA A 340 1.15 15.34 -14.94
C ALA A 340 0.33 15.54 -16.21
N LEU A 341 -0.88 14.98 -16.23
CA LEU A 341 -1.88 15.22 -17.27
C LEU A 341 -2.94 16.17 -16.72
N ILE A 342 -3.12 17.33 -17.36
CA ILE A 342 -4.11 18.32 -16.94
C ILE A 342 -5.47 17.94 -17.54
N GLN A 343 -6.48 17.74 -16.70
CA GLN A 343 -7.84 17.37 -17.12
C GLN A 343 -8.76 18.58 -17.19
N ARG A 344 -8.59 19.55 -16.29
CA ARG A 344 -9.39 20.77 -16.19
C ARG A 344 -8.52 21.93 -15.73
N GLY A 345 -8.90 23.14 -16.12
CA GLY A 345 -8.24 24.38 -15.76
C GLY A 345 -6.95 24.62 -16.55
N THR A 346 -6.51 25.87 -16.59
CA THR A 346 -5.22 26.25 -17.17
C THR A 346 -4.16 26.31 -16.08
N LEU A 347 -3.14 25.45 -16.18
CA LEU A 347 -2.02 25.47 -15.26
C LEU A 347 -1.03 26.56 -15.63
N LYS A 348 -0.69 27.42 -14.67
CA LYS A 348 0.26 28.53 -14.83
C LYS A 348 1.43 28.41 -13.88
N LYS A 349 2.55 29.01 -14.25
CA LYS A 349 3.70 29.16 -13.36
C LYS A 349 3.29 29.91 -12.09
N GLY A 350 3.68 29.39 -10.92
CA GLY A 350 3.32 29.93 -9.61
C GLY A 350 2.04 29.34 -8.98
N CYS A 351 1.26 28.53 -9.72
CA CYS A 351 0.15 27.78 -9.14
C CYS A 351 0.61 26.86 -8.00
N ILE A 352 -0.29 26.59 -7.07
CA ILE A 352 -0.04 25.73 -5.92
C ILE A 352 -0.88 24.49 -6.10
N LEU A 353 -0.23 23.34 -6.10
CA LEU A 353 -0.82 22.04 -6.41
C LEU A 353 -0.70 21.14 -5.19
N VAL A 354 -1.71 20.31 -4.99
CA VAL A 354 -1.75 19.25 -3.99
C VAL A 354 -2.11 17.95 -4.68
N ALA A 355 -1.31 16.90 -4.47
CA ALA A 355 -1.57 15.54 -4.92
C ALA A 355 -1.30 14.60 -3.73
N GLY A 356 -2.35 13.90 -3.27
CA GLY A 356 -2.28 13.07 -2.07
C GLY A 356 -1.75 13.83 -0.86
N THR A 357 -0.67 13.32 -0.27
CA THR A 357 0.06 13.93 0.85
C THR A 357 1.16 14.89 0.41
N ALA A 358 1.37 15.07 -0.90
CA ALA A 358 2.37 15.95 -1.45
C ALA A 358 1.78 17.28 -1.94
N TRP A 359 2.57 18.34 -1.81
CA TRP A 359 2.24 19.63 -2.39
C TRP A 359 3.42 20.26 -3.11
N ALA A 360 3.11 21.11 -4.08
CA ALA A 360 4.07 21.82 -4.90
C ALA A 360 3.67 23.27 -5.10
N LYS A 361 4.68 24.13 -5.21
CA LYS A 361 4.54 25.43 -5.86
C LYS A 361 5.25 25.35 -7.20
N VAL A 362 4.49 25.49 -8.29
CA VAL A 362 5.01 25.33 -9.65
C VAL A 362 6.07 26.39 -9.93
N ARG A 363 7.34 25.98 -10.00
CA ARG A 363 8.46 26.87 -10.29
C ARG A 363 8.70 27.00 -11.78
N ALA A 364 8.63 25.89 -12.49
CA ALA A 364 8.77 25.80 -13.93
C ALA A 364 7.99 24.58 -14.41
N MET A 365 7.60 24.64 -15.67
CA MET A 365 6.87 23.60 -16.38
C MET A 365 7.60 23.34 -17.67
N TYR A 366 7.78 22.07 -18.00
CA TYR A 366 8.43 21.67 -19.25
C TYR A 366 7.52 20.76 -20.04
N ASP A 367 7.62 20.89 -21.35
CA ASP A 367 7.07 19.94 -22.30
C ASP A 367 7.91 18.66 -22.35
N GLU A 368 7.41 17.62 -23.00
CA GLU A 368 8.14 16.36 -23.25
C GLU A 368 9.49 16.56 -23.96
N TYR A 369 9.60 17.58 -24.81
CA TYR A 369 10.82 17.95 -25.52
C TYR A 369 11.78 18.83 -24.70
N GLY A 370 11.48 19.09 -23.43
CA GLY A 370 12.29 19.93 -22.54
C GLY A 370 12.15 21.44 -22.77
N LYS A 371 11.15 21.87 -23.55
CA LYS A 371 10.83 23.30 -23.75
C LYS A 371 10.06 23.85 -22.56
N GLU A 372 10.45 25.02 -22.03
CA GLU A 372 9.73 25.65 -20.93
C GLU A 372 8.37 26.18 -21.39
N LEU A 373 7.32 25.86 -20.64
CA LEU A 373 5.94 26.28 -20.87
C LEU A 373 5.51 27.32 -19.82
N THR A 374 4.80 28.36 -20.26
CA THR A 374 4.24 29.39 -19.38
C THR A 374 2.84 29.04 -18.89
N GLU A 375 2.03 28.45 -19.78
CA GLU A 375 0.66 28.02 -19.53
C GLU A 375 0.42 26.66 -20.17
N VAL A 376 -0.38 25.82 -19.53
CA VAL A 376 -0.75 24.49 -20.00
C VAL A 376 -2.26 24.34 -19.99
N ILE A 377 -2.80 23.93 -21.12
CA ILE A 377 -4.25 23.73 -21.34
C ILE A 377 -4.69 22.31 -20.98
N PRO A 378 -5.99 22.09 -20.70
CA PRO A 378 -6.54 20.76 -20.52
C PRO A 378 -6.24 19.83 -21.71
N GLY A 379 -5.87 18.59 -21.42
CA GLY A 379 -5.48 17.56 -22.38
C GLY A 379 -3.98 17.47 -22.64
N MET A 380 -3.20 18.50 -22.29
CA MET A 380 -1.74 18.51 -22.54
C MET A 380 -0.96 17.90 -21.35
N PRO A 381 0.04 17.05 -21.61
CA PRO A 381 0.94 16.55 -20.57
C PRO A 381 1.99 17.62 -20.22
N VAL A 382 2.42 17.65 -18.96
CA VAL A 382 3.40 18.62 -18.48
C VAL A 382 4.29 18.04 -17.40
N GLN A 383 5.58 18.35 -17.49
CA GLN A 383 6.54 18.08 -16.44
C GLN A 383 6.56 19.24 -15.43
N VAL A 384 6.03 18.99 -14.22
CA VAL A 384 5.89 19.98 -13.14
C VAL A 384 7.05 19.89 -12.16
N ILE A 385 7.66 21.04 -11.87
CA ILE A 385 8.74 21.16 -10.87
C ILE A 385 8.29 22.01 -9.70
N GLY A 386 8.75 21.61 -8.51
CA GLY A 386 8.56 22.38 -7.28
C GLY A 386 7.90 21.60 -6.14
N TRP A 387 7.78 20.29 -6.30
CA TRP A 387 7.30 19.36 -5.29
C TRP A 387 8.18 19.34 -4.05
N LYS A 388 7.54 19.36 -2.87
CA LYS A 388 8.24 19.22 -1.58
C LYS A 388 8.48 17.75 -1.24
N SER A 389 7.48 16.92 -1.39
CA SER A 389 7.50 15.46 -1.33
C SER A 389 7.11 14.90 -2.70
N PHE A 390 7.47 13.65 -2.99
CA PHE A 390 7.04 13.00 -4.24
C PHE A 390 5.54 12.75 -4.17
N PRO A 391 4.76 13.16 -5.18
CA PRO A 391 3.39 12.71 -5.29
C PRO A 391 3.35 11.24 -5.67
N ILE A 392 2.33 10.51 -5.23
CA ILE A 392 2.15 9.12 -5.63
C ILE A 392 1.61 9.11 -7.05
N SER A 393 2.10 8.19 -7.87
CA SER A 393 1.67 8.10 -9.27
C SER A 393 0.21 7.61 -9.35
N GLY A 394 -0.60 8.24 -10.19
CA GLY A 394 -2.05 7.99 -10.29
C GLY A 394 -2.91 8.88 -9.39
N GLU A 395 -2.31 9.64 -8.47
CA GLU A 395 -3.08 10.56 -7.64
C GLU A 395 -3.61 11.76 -8.43
N ILE A 396 -4.75 12.26 -7.97
CA ILE A 396 -5.37 13.46 -8.52
C ILE A 396 -4.65 14.68 -7.98
N ILE A 397 -4.29 15.58 -8.90
CA ILE A 397 -3.76 16.90 -8.64
C ILE A 397 -4.93 17.87 -8.54
N LEU A 398 -4.97 18.64 -7.45
CA LEU A 398 -5.92 19.73 -7.26
C LEU A 398 -5.18 21.02 -6.94
N GLN A 399 -5.64 22.13 -7.52
CA GLN A 399 -5.08 23.45 -7.22
C GLN A 399 -5.61 23.99 -5.88
N ALA A 400 -4.68 24.44 -5.03
CA ALA A 400 -4.97 25.13 -3.78
C ALA A 400 -4.86 26.66 -3.94
N ASP A 401 -5.61 27.41 -3.13
CA ASP A 401 -5.61 28.88 -3.18
C ASP A 401 -4.33 29.51 -2.62
N SER A 402 -3.74 28.91 -1.58
CA SER A 402 -2.55 29.44 -0.89
C SER A 402 -1.63 28.34 -0.38
N GLU A 403 -0.36 28.68 -0.11
CA GLU A 403 0.62 27.72 0.40
C GLU A 403 0.24 27.23 1.79
N LYS A 404 -0.41 28.09 2.58
CA LYS A 404 -0.91 27.74 3.90
C LYS A 404 -2.02 26.69 3.81
N HIS A 405 -2.98 26.92 2.91
CA HIS A 405 -4.06 25.98 2.67
C HIS A 405 -3.54 24.62 2.15
N ALA A 406 -2.59 24.62 1.22
CA ALA A 406 -1.95 23.40 0.73
C ALA A 406 -1.30 22.58 1.86
N ARG A 407 -0.59 23.24 2.80
CA ARG A 407 0.01 22.58 3.96
C ARG A 407 -1.03 22.01 4.92
N GLU A 408 -2.07 22.80 5.24
CA GLU A 408 -3.17 22.36 6.09
C GLU A 408 -3.85 21.10 5.53
N VAL A 409 -4.04 21.05 4.20
CA VAL A 409 -4.62 19.89 3.50
C VAL A 409 -3.69 18.68 3.55
N THR A 410 -2.39 18.85 3.29
CA THR A 410 -1.45 17.72 3.35
C THR A 410 -1.28 17.17 4.76
N GLU A 411 -1.19 18.05 5.77
CA GLU A 411 -1.11 17.65 7.18
C GLU A 411 -2.39 16.91 7.62
N TYR A 412 -3.55 17.38 7.17
CA TYR A 412 -4.82 16.70 7.44
C TYR A 412 -4.88 15.30 6.82
N ARG A 413 -4.46 15.15 5.55
CA ARG A 413 -4.40 13.85 4.87
C ARG A 413 -3.37 12.91 5.49
N GLU A 414 -2.22 13.43 5.93
CA GLU A 414 -1.22 12.66 6.68
C GLU A 414 -1.78 12.16 8.01
N GLN A 415 -2.52 13.00 8.75
CA GLN A 415 -3.19 12.61 9.98
C GLN A 415 -4.23 11.50 9.74
N GLN A 416 -5.07 11.63 8.72
CA GLN A 416 -6.03 10.58 8.35
C GLN A 416 -5.33 9.26 8.03
N LYS A 417 -4.27 9.28 7.21
CA LYS A 417 -3.50 8.08 6.87
C LYS A 417 -2.84 7.46 8.10
N MET A 418 -2.35 8.27 9.04
CA MET A 418 -1.83 7.78 10.32
C MET A 418 -2.92 7.15 11.17
N GLU A 419 -4.11 7.76 11.25
CA GLU A 419 -5.24 7.25 12.01
C GLU A 419 -5.76 5.91 11.45
N GLU A 420 -5.89 5.79 10.13
CA GLU A 420 -6.22 4.52 9.45
C GLU A 420 -5.21 3.42 9.78
N LYS A 421 -3.91 3.74 9.73
CA LYS A 421 -2.86 2.81 10.13
C LYS A 421 -2.94 2.44 11.62
N MET A 422 -3.23 3.40 12.49
CA MET A 422 -3.40 3.12 13.92
C MET A 422 -4.59 2.19 14.17
N VAL A 423 -5.68 2.33 13.43
CA VAL A 423 -6.85 1.43 13.53
C VAL A 423 -6.51 0.01 13.07
N SER A 424 -5.79 -0.15 11.95
CA SER A 424 -5.37 -1.48 11.49
C SER A 424 -4.37 -2.13 12.47
N ASP A 425 -3.40 -1.36 12.96
CA ASP A 425 -2.42 -1.81 13.95
C ASP A 425 -3.12 -2.19 15.28
N LEU A 426 -4.12 -1.41 15.71
CA LEU A 426 -4.91 -1.68 16.91
C LEU A 426 -5.64 -3.02 16.81
N ALA A 427 -6.23 -3.35 15.65
CA ALA A 427 -6.87 -4.65 15.44
C ALA A 427 -5.87 -5.82 15.57
N VAL A 428 -4.64 -5.66 15.06
CA VAL A 428 -3.56 -6.66 15.21
C VAL A 428 -3.11 -6.77 16.67
N ILE A 429 -2.96 -5.63 17.37
CA ILE A 429 -2.59 -5.58 18.78
C ILE A 429 -3.64 -6.28 19.64
N GLU A 430 -4.92 -6.00 19.42
CA GLU A 430 -6.03 -6.63 20.15
C GLU A 430 -6.03 -8.14 19.95
N LYS A 431 -5.86 -8.62 18.72
CA LYS A 431 -5.77 -10.06 18.42
C LYS A 431 -4.59 -10.72 19.14
N LYS A 432 -3.40 -10.08 19.12
CA LYS A 432 -2.22 -10.57 19.86
C LYS A 432 -2.45 -10.58 21.38
N ALA A 433 -3.11 -9.55 21.91
CA ALA A 433 -3.44 -9.43 23.33
C ALA A 433 -4.47 -10.49 23.77
N GLN A 434 -5.47 -10.79 22.94
CA GLN A 434 -6.44 -11.85 23.17
C GLN A 434 -5.76 -13.22 23.25
N LEU A 435 -4.93 -13.58 22.26
CA LEU A 435 -4.18 -14.84 22.26
C LEU A 435 -3.27 -14.97 23.49
N HIS A 436 -2.58 -13.89 23.85
CA HIS A 436 -1.77 -13.86 25.07
C HIS A 436 -2.62 -14.08 26.33
N ASN A 437 -3.79 -13.43 26.42
CA ASN A 437 -4.71 -13.56 27.55
C ASN A 437 -5.29 -14.97 27.67
N GLU A 438 -5.66 -15.60 26.55
CA GLU A 438 -6.14 -16.99 26.51
C GLU A 438 -5.06 -17.97 26.98
N LYS A 439 -3.83 -17.83 26.46
CA LYS A 439 -2.68 -18.62 26.91
C LYS A 439 -2.45 -18.43 28.41
N TYR A 440 -2.42 -17.18 28.88
CA TYR A 440 -2.28 -16.86 30.29
C TYR A 440 -3.39 -17.47 31.16
N GLN A 441 -4.65 -17.41 30.72
CA GLN A 441 -5.79 -17.99 31.45
C GLN A 441 -5.68 -19.51 31.52
N SER A 442 -5.32 -20.19 30.43
CA SER A 442 -5.14 -21.64 30.41
C SER A 442 -4.01 -22.09 31.35
N GLU A 443 -2.87 -21.39 31.33
CA GLU A 443 -1.75 -21.64 32.25
C GLU A 443 -2.17 -21.39 33.70
N ARG A 444 -2.92 -20.32 33.96
CA ARG A 444 -3.45 -20.01 35.30
C ARG A 444 -4.40 -21.11 35.78
N GLN A 445 -5.30 -21.61 34.94
CA GLN A 445 -6.20 -22.72 35.29
C GLN A 445 -5.42 -24.01 35.56
N ALA A 446 -4.44 -24.34 34.73
CA ALA A 446 -3.56 -25.50 34.95
C ALA A 446 -2.78 -25.39 36.28
N ARG A 447 -2.31 -24.18 36.64
CA ARG A 447 -1.66 -23.91 37.93
C ARG A 447 -2.63 -24.12 39.10
N LEU A 448 -3.87 -23.65 38.99
CA LEU A 448 -4.90 -23.85 40.01
C LEU A 448 -5.21 -25.35 40.23
N MET A 449 -5.31 -26.12 39.14
CA MET A 449 -5.58 -27.56 39.20
C MET A 449 -4.46 -28.37 39.86
N ARG A 450 -3.18 -27.95 39.75
CA ARG A 450 -2.04 -28.63 40.39
C ARG A 450 -1.92 -28.40 41.90
N GLY A 451 -2.67 -27.45 42.47
CA GLY A 451 -2.69 -27.21 43.92
C GLY A 451 -1.40 -26.55 44.47
N ARG A 452 -0.55 -27.33 45.16
CA ARG A 452 0.65 -26.81 45.87
C ARG A 452 1.66 -26.22 44.88
N TYR A 453 1.66 -24.89 44.79
CA TYR A 453 2.51 -24.15 43.89
C TYR A 453 3.84 -23.77 44.55
N ARG A 454 4.95 -24.30 44.03
CA ARG A 454 6.29 -23.72 44.23
C ARG A 454 6.61 -22.92 42.98
N LYS A 455 6.78 -21.61 43.10
CA LYS A 455 7.23 -20.75 41.99
C LYS A 455 8.62 -21.22 41.59
N GLU A 456 8.72 -21.97 40.50
CA GLU A 456 10.00 -22.16 39.84
C GLU A 456 10.49 -20.78 39.44
N ARG A 457 11.66 -20.40 39.98
CA ARG A 457 12.31 -19.16 39.60
C ARG A 457 12.96 -19.42 38.24
N ASN A 458 12.18 -19.35 37.18
CA ASN A 458 12.75 -19.21 35.85
C ASN A 458 13.36 -17.82 35.80
N TYR A 459 14.69 -17.76 35.95
CA TYR A 459 15.47 -16.52 35.91
C TYR A 459 15.66 -16.01 34.48
N PHE A 460 15.37 -16.83 33.47
CA PHE A 460 15.37 -16.43 32.07
C PHE A 460 13.96 -16.12 31.62
N ARG A 461 13.67 -14.83 31.42
CA ARG A 461 12.62 -14.42 30.49
C ARG A 461 13.13 -14.80 29.10
N GLU A 462 12.43 -15.69 28.42
CA GLU A 462 12.72 -15.95 27.00
C GLU A 462 12.68 -14.61 26.27
N LYS A 463 13.69 -14.33 25.43
CA LYS A 463 13.68 -13.12 24.62
C LYS A 463 12.42 -13.16 23.75
N GLU A 464 11.63 -12.08 23.78
CA GLU A 464 10.44 -11.96 22.92
C GLU A 464 10.82 -11.92 21.43
N SER A 465 12.03 -11.46 21.11
CA SER A 465 12.67 -11.63 19.82
C SER A 465 13.43 -12.96 19.80
N ILE A 466 12.81 -13.99 19.23
CA ILE A 466 13.54 -15.15 18.74
C ILE A 466 14.32 -14.63 17.53
N ASP A 467 15.64 -14.73 17.55
CA ASP A 467 16.44 -14.47 16.34
C ASP A 467 16.00 -15.54 15.34
N ASP A 468 15.29 -15.10 14.29
CA ASP A 468 14.72 -15.98 13.28
C ASP A 468 15.90 -16.64 12.56
N THR A 469 16.16 -17.92 12.84
CA THR A 469 17.26 -18.67 12.21
C THR A 469 16.97 -19.06 10.77
N ARG A 470 15.80 -18.66 10.26
CA ARG A 470 15.38 -18.87 8.88
C ARG A 470 16.25 -17.99 7.96
N PRO A 471 16.65 -18.48 6.79
CA PRO A 471 17.37 -17.66 5.84
C PRO A 471 16.46 -16.51 5.38
N CYS A 472 16.95 -15.28 5.46
CA CYS A 472 16.25 -14.11 4.98
C CYS A 472 17.06 -13.43 3.87
N LEU A 473 16.38 -12.88 2.87
CA LEU A 473 16.93 -11.97 1.88
C LEU A 473 16.34 -10.58 2.13
N SER A 474 17.11 -9.75 2.82
CA SER A 474 16.77 -8.36 3.04
C SER A 474 17.32 -7.52 1.89
N PHE A 475 16.54 -6.59 1.36
CA PHE A 475 17.03 -5.72 0.29
C PHE A 475 16.48 -4.29 0.36
N VAL A 476 17.24 -3.38 -0.26
CA VAL A 476 16.85 -1.99 -0.51
C VAL A 476 16.65 -1.81 -2.00
N LEU A 477 15.51 -1.24 -2.39
CA LEU A 477 15.16 -0.98 -3.78
C LEU A 477 15.21 0.52 -4.09
N LYS A 478 15.98 0.88 -5.13
CA LYS A 478 15.99 2.23 -5.69
C LYS A 478 15.64 2.19 -7.16
N GLY A 479 14.62 2.95 -7.56
CA GLY A 479 14.22 3.09 -8.96
C GLY A 479 14.31 4.53 -9.43
N ASP A 480 14.38 4.70 -10.74
CA ASP A 480 14.42 6.00 -11.41
C ASP A 480 13.09 6.78 -11.31
N VAL A 481 11.97 6.06 -11.41
CA VAL A 481 10.61 6.59 -11.31
C VAL A 481 9.80 5.82 -10.27
N HIS A 482 8.74 6.45 -9.75
CA HIS A 482 7.87 5.82 -8.75
C HIS A 482 7.17 4.56 -9.29
N GLY A 483 6.69 4.59 -10.54
CA GLY A 483 5.96 3.48 -11.11
C GLY A 483 6.79 2.21 -11.26
N SER A 484 8.09 2.32 -11.57
CA SER A 484 8.98 1.15 -11.70
C SER A 484 9.24 0.49 -10.35
N VAL A 485 9.40 1.30 -9.29
CA VAL A 485 9.51 0.79 -7.91
C VAL A 485 8.23 0.07 -7.48
N GLU A 486 7.07 0.67 -7.73
CA GLU A 486 5.76 0.07 -7.44
C GLU A 486 5.57 -1.27 -8.17
N ALA A 487 5.87 -1.32 -9.47
CA ALA A 487 5.78 -2.55 -10.24
C ALA A 487 6.70 -3.66 -9.73
N ILE A 488 7.92 -3.34 -9.29
CA ILE A 488 8.83 -4.34 -8.71
C ILE A 488 8.30 -4.82 -7.36
N LEU A 489 7.73 -3.94 -6.54
CA LEU A 489 7.13 -4.31 -5.26
C LEU A 489 5.90 -5.21 -5.46
N ASP A 490 5.03 -4.90 -6.42
CA ASP A 490 3.87 -5.74 -6.78
C ASP A 490 4.32 -7.15 -7.17
N VAL A 491 5.44 -7.29 -7.89
CA VAL A 491 6.01 -8.59 -8.22
C VAL A 491 6.57 -9.29 -6.99
N VAL A 492 7.27 -8.56 -6.12
CA VAL A 492 7.81 -9.12 -4.87
C VAL A 492 6.70 -9.62 -3.96
N ASP A 493 5.55 -8.93 -3.93
CA ASP A 493 4.37 -9.34 -3.16
C ASP A 493 3.72 -10.64 -3.65
N THR A 494 4.05 -11.11 -4.87
CA THR A 494 3.62 -12.46 -5.35
C THR A 494 4.40 -13.61 -4.71
N TYR A 495 5.40 -13.31 -3.89
CA TYR A 495 6.22 -14.34 -3.26
C TYR A 495 5.48 -14.98 -2.07
N ASP A 496 5.05 -16.24 -2.23
CA ASP A 496 4.29 -16.95 -1.19
C ASP A 496 5.18 -17.80 -0.25
N SER A 497 6.44 -18.09 -0.62
CA SER A 497 7.30 -19.09 0.04
C SER A 497 8.10 -18.54 1.24
N HIS A 498 7.47 -17.74 2.10
CA HIS A 498 8.12 -17.11 3.27
C HIS A 498 8.61 -18.10 4.33
N ASP A 499 8.12 -19.35 4.32
CA ASP A 499 8.57 -20.39 5.24
C ASP A 499 9.97 -20.92 4.92
N ALA A 500 10.34 -20.98 3.64
CA ALA A 500 11.64 -21.48 3.21
C ALA A 500 12.72 -20.40 3.29
N CYS A 501 12.45 -19.24 2.70
CA CYS A 501 13.30 -18.05 2.81
C CYS A 501 12.44 -16.80 2.91
N ARG A 502 12.71 -15.93 3.88
CA ARG A 502 11.95 -14.71 4.09
C ARG A 502 12.49 -13.59 3.20
N LEU A 503 11.64 -13.02 2.35
CA LEU A 503 11.97 -11.87 1.51
C LEU A 503 11.52 -10.58 2.19
N ASP A 504 12.47 -9.73 2.59
CA ASP A 504 12.21 -8.51 3.36
C ASP A 504 12.58 -7.25 2.57
N VAL A 505 11.60 -6.38 2.33
CA VAL A 505 11.83 -5.04 1.78
C VAL A 505 12.17 -4.09 2.94
N ILE A 506 13.45 -3.73 3.08
CA ILE A 506 13.90 -2.81 4.14
C ILE A 506 13.44 -1.38 3.83
N HIS A 507 13.72 -0.95 2.60
CA HIS A 507 13.44 0.40 2.13
C HIS A 507 13.25 0.40 0.63
N SER A 508 12.26 1.16 0.16
CA SER A 508 12.02 1.41 -1.26
C SER A 508 11.93 2.92 -1.50
N GLY A 509 12.48 3.39 -2.62
CA GLY A 509 12.43 4.81 -2.94
C GLY A 509 12.87 5.16 -4.34
N VAL A 510 12.59 6.40 -4.72
CA VAL A 510 12.91 6.95 -6.04
C VAL A 510 14.19 7.80 -5.97
N GLY A 511 15.05 7.65 -6.96
CA GLY A 511 16.28 8.42 -7.14
C GLY A 511 17.55 7.68 -6.73
N ASN A 512 18.68 8.37 -6.85
CA ASN A 512 20.01 7.80 -6.63
C ASN A 512 20.21 7.26 -5.20
N ILE A 513 21.16 6.33 -5.06
CA ILE A 513 21.57 5.76 -3.78
C ILE A 513 22.11 6.87 -2.86
N THR A 514 21.67 6.88 -1.61
CA THR A 514 22.13 7.78 -0.54
C THR A 514 22.92 7.03 0.53
N GLU A 515 23.71 7.73 1.34
CA GLU A 515 24.49 7.13 2.44
C GLU A 515 23.62 6.38 3.45
N ASN A 516 22.40 6.90 3.70
CA ASN A 516 21.42 6.26 4.57
C ASN A 516 20.99 4.89 4.04
N ASP A 517 20.89 4.72 2.72
CA ASP A 517 20.51 3.44 2.11
C ASP A 517 21.60 2.38 2.33
N ILE A 518 22.86 2.80 2.25
CA ILE A 518 24.01 1.92 2.55
C ILE A 518 24.04 1.57 4.03
N LEU A 519 23.81 2.54 4.92
CA LEU A 519 23.73 2.27 6.36
C LEU A 519 22.59 1.30 6.70
N LEU A 520 21.43 1.45 6.09
CA LEU A 520 20.31 0.51 6.28
C LEU A 520 20.66 -0.90 5.78
N ALA A 521 21.27 -1.00 4.60
CA ALA A 521 21.72 -2.29 4.08
C ALA A 521 22.77 -2.94 4.99
N GLU A 522 23.70 -2.16 5.58
CA GLU A 522 24.67 -2.63 6.57
C GLU A 522 24.00 -3.24 7.80
N THR A 523 22.97 -2.57 8.33
CA THR A 523 22.31 -3.00 9.59
C THR A 523 21.52 -4.31 9.45
N PHE A 524 21.10 -4.67 8.24
CA PHE A 524 20.24 -5.82 7.96
C PHE A 524 20.90 -6.87 7.06
N ASP A 525 22.22 -6.77 6.82
CA ASP A 525 22.99 -7.60 5.88
C ASP A 525 22.28 -7.73 4.51
N GLY A 526 21.81 -6.58 4.02
CA GLY A 526 20.95 -6.47 2.85
C GLY A 526 21.69 -6.16 1.55
N ILE A 527 21.05 -6.50 0.43
CA ILE A 527 21.53 -6.18 -0.92
C ILE A 527 20.83 -4.92 -1.42
N ILE A 528 21.54 -4.05 -2.15
CA ILE A 528 20.96 -2.87 -2.78
C ILE A 528 20.70 -3.16 -4.26
N TYR A 529 19.42 -3.21 -4.64
CA TYR A 529 18.98 -3.31 -6.03
C TYR A 529 18.68 -1.92 -6.57
N THR A 530 19.30 -1.57 -7.71
CA THR A 530 18.99 -0.32 -8.41
C THR A 530 18.41 -0.58 -9.78
N PHE A 531 17.32 0.11 -10.12
CA PHE A 531 16.61 -0.02 -11.37
C PHE A 531 16.73 1.26 -12.20
N ASN A 532 17.37 1.17 -13.37
CA ASN A 532 17.61 2.27 -14.31
C ASN A 532 18.29 3.50 -13.67
N ILE A 533 19.11 3.28 -12.64
CA ILE A 533 19.89 4.32 -11.96
C ILE A 533 21.37 4.08 -12.19
N LYS A 534 22.11 5.17 -12.44
CA LYS A 534 23.57 5.14 -12.49
C LYS A 534 24.15 5.23 -11.08
N VAL A 535 24.92 4.22 -10.68
CA VAL A 535 25.63 4.21 -9.41
C VAL A 535 26.81 5.19 -9.46
N MET A 536 26.85 6.13 -8.51
CA MET A 536 27.97 7.08 -8.38
C MET A 536 29.22 6.36 -7.84
N PRO A 537 30.43 6.72 -8.30
CA PRO A 537 31.66 6.04 -7.89
C PRO A 537 31.97 6.22 -6.40
N GLU A 538 31.56 7.33 -5.80
CA GLU A 538 31.69 7.59 -4.35
C GLU A 538 30.86 6.59 -3.53
N MET A 539 29.61 6.37 -3.93
CA MET A 539 28.71 5.42 -3.27
C MET A 539 29.18 3.98 -3.43
N LYS A 540 29.77 3.64 -4.58
CA LYS A 540 30.35 2.32 -4.80
C LYS A 540 31.53 2.05 -3.85
N LYS A 541 32.43 3.01 -3.69
CA LYS A 541 33.56 2.89 -2.74
C LYS A 541 33.07 2.71 -1.31
N LEU A 542 32.07 3.49 -0.89
CA LEU A 542 31.50 3.40 0.45
C LEU A 542 30.83 2.04 0.70
N ALA A 543 30.14 1.49 -0.30
CA ALA A 543 29.58 0.15 -0.22
C ALA A 543 30.66 -0.94 -0.18
N ASP A 544 31.72 -0.82 -1.00
CA ASP A 544 32.85 -1.75 -1.00
C ASP A 544 33.60 -1.74 0.36
N GLU A 545 33.78 -0.57 0.97
CA GLU A 545 34.37 -0.41 2.32
C GLU A 545 33.54 -1.10 3.42
N LYS A 546 32.21 -1.09 3.26
CA LYS A 546 31.26 -1.73 4.19
C LYS A 546 30.89 -3.17 3.83
N GLY A 547 31.39 -3.70 2.71
CA GLY A 547 31.09 -5.05 2.24
C GLY A 547 29.66 -5.25 1.72
N ILE A 548 28.99 -4.20 1.23
CA ILE A 548 27.61 -4.24 0.75
C ILE A 548 27.57 -4.39 -0.77
N LEU A 549 26.71 -5.30 -1.25
CA LEU A 549 26.52 -5.56 -2.67
C LEU A 549 25.51 -4.57 -3.28
N ILE A 550 25.96 -3.80 -4.27
CA ILE A 550 25.09 -2.96 -5.13
C ILE A 550 24.96 -3.63 -6.50
N LYS A 551 23.74 -3.98 -6.89
CA LYS A 551 23.44 -4.62 -8.17
C LYS A 551 22.55 -3.74 -9.06
N PRO A 552 23.11 -3.16 -10.15
CA PRO A 552 22.34 -2.34 -11.09
C PRO A 552 21.69 -3.17 -12.20
N PHE A 553 20.41 -2.89 -12.47
CA PHE A 553 19.63 -3.49 -13.53
C PHE A 553 18.87 -2.44 -14.34
N ASN A 554 18.69 -2.69 -15.62
CA ASN A 554 17.91 -1.83 -16.52
C ASN A 554 16.66 -2.56 -17.08
N VAL A 555 16.47 -3.84 -16.73
CA VAL A 555 15.38 -4.68 -17.22
C VAL A 555 14.87 -5.52 -16.06
N ILE A 556 13.55 -5.49 -15.84
CA ILE A 556 12.91 -6.06 -14.64
C ILE A 556 13.13 -7.58 -14.52
N TYR A 557 13.14 -8.32 -15.63
CA TYR A 557 13.35 -9.79 -15.61
C TYR A 557 14.72 -10.18 -15.05
N HIS A 558 15.76 -9.42 -15.40
CA HIS A 558 17.11 -9.72 -14.93
C HIS A 558 17.23 -9.46 -13.43
N LEU A 559 16.54 -8.44 -12.92
CA LEU A 559 16.46 -8.15 -11.50
C LEU A 559 15.75 -9.29 -10.75
N ILE A 560 14.57 -9.71 -11.22
CA ILE A 560 13.80 -10.78 -10.57
C ILE A 560 14.53 -12.14 -10.66
N ALA A 561 15.19 -12.42 -11.79
CA ALA A 561 15.99 -13.63 -11.94
C ALA A 561 17.19 -13.66 -10.97
N ASP A 562 17.86 -12.52 -10.76
CA ASP A 562 18.93 -12.40 -9.77
C ASP A 562 18.39 -12.56 -8.33
N MET A 563 17.22 -11.99 -8.02
CA MET A 563 16.57 -12.21 -6.73
C MET A 563 16.25 -13.69 -6.50
N LYS A 564 15.73 -14.41 -7.51
CA LYS A 564 15.52 -15.87 -7.42
C LYS A 564 16.81 -16.63 -7.17
N ALA A 565 17.90 -16.23 -7.83
CA ALA A 565 19.21 -16.85 -7.62
C ALA A 565 19.72 -16.60 -6.19
N GLU A 566 19.58 -15.37 -5.67
CA GLU A 566 19.97 -15.03 -4.30
C GLU A 566 19.15 -15.78 -3.24
N ILE A 567 17.84 -15.92 -3.46
CA ILE A 567 17.00 -16.73 -2.58
C ILE A 567 17.48 -18.19 -2.63
N SER A 568 17.72 -18.73 -3.82
CA SER A 568 18.20 -20.11 -4.00
C SER A 568 19.56 -20.36 -3.33
N ASN A 569 20.46 -19.38 -3.36
CA ASN A 569 21.77 -19.46 -2.68
C ASN A 569 21.66 -19.45 -1.16
N ARG A 570 20.63 -18.79 -0.60
CA ARG A 570 20.39 -18.73 0.85
C ARG A 570 19.56 -19.91 1.37
N LEU A 571 18.92 -20.68 0.48
CA LEU A 571 18.17 -21.87 0.87
C LEU A 571 19.11 -22.98 1.39
N PRO A 572 18.69 -23.74 2.43
CA PRO A 572 19.46 -24.86 2.92
C PRO A 572 19.55 -25.96 1.85
N LEU A 573 20.70 -26.62 1.76
CA LEU A 573 20.91 -27.73 0.84
C LEU A 573 19.99 -28.91 1.21
N VAL A 574 19.38 -29.55 0.21
CA VAL A 574 18.61 -30.80 0.41
C VAL A 574 19.55 -31.97 0.24
N GLU A 575 19.44 -32.94 1.14
CA GLU A 575 20.07 -34.24 0.96
C GLU A 575 19.21 -35.09 0.03
N GLU A 576 19.71 -35.34 -1.17
CA GLU A 576 19.14 -36.30 -2.11
C GLU A 576 19.82 -37.67 -1.93
N GLU A 577 19.04 -38.74 -1.87
CA GLU A 577 19.55 -40.11 -1.76
C GLU A 577 20.00 -40.60 -3.16
N ASP A 578 21.31 -40.55 -3.47
CA ASP A 578 21.85 -41.12 -4.71
C ASP A 578 22.02 -42.65 -4.53
N VAL A 579 21.10 -43.41 -5.11
CA VAL A 579 21.05 -44.88 -4.96
C VAL A 579 22.17 -45.53 -5.78
N LEU A 580 23.15 -46.09 -5.07
CA LEU A 580 24.29 -46.79 -5.66
C LEU A 580 23.95 -48.22 -6.06
N GLY A 581 23.08 -48.89 -5.30
CA GLY A 581 22.69 -50.27 -5.56
C GLY A 581 21.57 -50.81 -4.68
N GLU A 582 20.94 -51.88 -5.15
CA GLU A 582 19.84 -52.58 -4.50
C GLU A 582 20.20 -54.07 -4.35
N ALA A 583 19.98 -54.62 -3.16
CA ALA A 583 20.18 -56.03 -2.87
C ALA A 583 18.95 -56.62 -2.17
N ILE A 584 18.62 -57.88 -2.47
CA ILE A 584 17.59 -58.63 -1.75
C ILE A 584 18.26 -59.52 -0.71
N VAL A 585 17.71 -59.52 0.51
CA VAL A 585 18.06 -60.47 1.57
C VAL A 585 17.50 -61.84 1.22
N LEU A 586 18.37 -62.84 1.17
CA LEU A 586 17.99 -64.23 0.96
C LEU A 586 17.84 -64.96 2.29
N GLN A 587 18.80 -64.76 3.20
CA GLN A 587 18.84 -65.47 4.48
C GLN A 587 19.59 -64.65 5.53
N GLU A 588 19.14 -64.71 6.78
CA GLU A 588 19.85 -64.17 7.93
C GLU A 588 20.82 -65.19 8.52
N PHE A 589 22.03 -64.74 8.85
CA PHE A 589 23.06 -65.53 9.54
C PHE A 589 23.42 -64.87 10.86
N THR A 590 23.51 -65.64 11.94
CA THR A 590 24.04 -65.14 13.21
C THR A 590 25.50 -65.51 13.37
N VAL A 591 26.40 -64.54 13.23
CA VAL A 591 27.84 -64.74 13.41
C VAL A 591 28.21 -64.38 14.85
N LYS A 592 28.99 -65.24 15.51
CA LYS A 592 29.58 -64.93 16.82
C LYS A 592 30.90 -64.20 16.60
N ASP A 593 30.92 -62.90 16.86
CA ASP A 593 32.16 -62.14 16.96
C ASP A 593 32.44 -61.85 18.44
N LYS A 594 33.53 -62.42 18.95
CA LYS A 594 33.91 -62.41 20.38
C LYS A 594 32.79 -62.89 21.31
N LYS A 595 32.08 -61.95 21.98
CA LYS A 595 31.05 -62.21 23.01
C LYS A 595 29.62 -61.87 22.56
N ASN A 596 29.44 -61.23 21.40
CA ASN A 596 28.13 -60.79 20.92
C ASN A 596 27.69 -61.63 19.72
N LYS A 597 26.38 -61.90 19.65
CA LYS A 597 25.76 -62.52 18.46
C LYS A 597 25.34 -61.38 17.54
N ILE A 598 25.92 -61.31 16.35
CA ILE A 598 25.64 -60.24 15.40
C ILE A 598 24.84 -60.83 14.23
N PRO A 599 23.66 -60.29 13.89
CA PRO A 599 22.93 -60.68 12.69
C PRO A 599 23.64 -60.14 11.44
N VAL A 600 23.82 -61.00 10.45
CA VAL A 600 24.43 -60.72 9.15
C VAL A 600 23.43 -61.10 8.08
N ALA A 601 23.06 -60.14 7.24
CA ALA A 601 22.14 -60.37 6.14
C ALA A 601 22.91 -60.97 4.94
N GLY A 602 22.61 -62.21 4.58
CA GLY A 602 23.05 -62.82 3.33
C GLY A 602 22.19 -62.31 2.18
N CYS A 603 22.76 -61.41 1.37
CA CYS A 603 22.05 -60.68 0.34
C CYS A 603 22.64 -60.98 -1.05
N LYS A 604 21.85 -60.77 -2.08
CA LYS A 604 22.31 -60.77 -3.47
C LYS A 604 22.06 -59.41 -4.12
N CYS A 605 23.10 -58.82 -4.69
CA CYS A 605 23.00 -57.54 -5.40
C CYS A 605 22.24 -57.71 -6.72
N ILE A 606 21.13 -57.01 -6.90
CA ILE A 606 20.29 -57.08 -8.12
C ILE A 606 20.67 -55.97 -9.09
N LYS A 607 20.91 -54.78 -8.56
CA LYS A 607 21.17 -53.57 -9.36
C LYS A 607 22.28 -52.77 -8.69
N GLY A 608 23.11 -52.16 -9.52
CA GLY A 608 24.16 -51.25 -9.06
C GLY A 608 25.31 -51.94 -8.33
N VAL A 609 25.91 -51.20 -7.38
CA VAL A 609 27.09 -51.62 -6.62
C VAL A 609 26.88 -51.27 -5.15
N LEU A 610 27.08 -52.26 -4.27
CA LEU A 610 27.10 -52.02 -2.83
C LEU A 610 28.50 -51.57 -2.42
N LYS A 611 28.63 -50.44 -1.71
CA LYS A 611 29.91 -49.96 -1.18
C LYS A 611 29.90 -49.98 0.34
N LYS A 612 30.99 -50.42 0.97
CA LYS A 612 31.09 -50.48 2.43
C LYS A 612 30.94 -49.11 3.12
N ASN A 613 31.49 -48.04 2.52
CA ASN A 613 31.47 -46.68 3.11
C ASN A 613 30.19 -45.88 2.81
N SER A 614 29.10 -46.54 2.45
CA SER A 614 27.83 -45.88 2.10
C SER A 614 26.76 -46.14 3.15
N LEU A 615 25.68 -45.34 3.12
CA LEU A 615 24.51 -45.58 3.96
C LEU A 615 23.64 -46.66 3.32
N CYS A 616 22.95 -47.41 4.17
CA CYS A 616 22.00 -48.43 3.76
C CYS A 616 20.64 -48.21 4.41
N LYS A 617 19.61 -48.57 3.66
CA LYS A 617 18.21 -48.51 4.04
C LYS A 617 17.61 -49.88 3.87
N VAL A 618 17.11 -50.46 4.96
CA VAL A 618 16.42 -51.75 4.94
C VAL A 618 14.94 -51.49 4.74
N VAL A 619 14.39 -51.97 3.63
CA VAL A 619 13.01 -51.75 3.20
C VAL A 619 12.25 -53.07 3.23
N ARG A 620 11.17 -53.13 4.02
CA ARG A 620 10.22 -54.26 4.06
C ARG A 620 8.86 -53.76 3.62
N ALA A 621 8.26 -54.40 2.62
CA ALA A 621 6.94 -54.03 2.09
C ALA A 621 6.78 -52.50 1.84
N ASN A 622 7.79 -51.89 1.19
CA ASN A 622 7.88 -50.46 0.88
C ASN A 622 7.96 -49.50 2.10
N LYS A 623 8.25 -50.00 3.30
CA LYS A 623 8.54 -49.17 4.49
C LYS A 623 10.01 -49.33 4.88
N ALA A 624 10.69 -48.20 5.10
CA ALA A 624 12.06 -48.19 5.62
C ALA A 624 12.04 -48.51 7.11
N ILE A 625 12.59 -49.67 7.49
CA ILE A 625 12.71 -50.12 8.89
C ILE A 625 13.93 -49.50 9.54
N TYR A 626 15.01 -49.34 8.77
CA TYR A 626 16.29 -48.86 9.28
C TYR A 626 17.02 -48.02 8.26
N ASN A 627 17.67 -46.96 8.74
CA ASN A 627 18.60 -46.12 8.00
C ASN A 627 19.91 -46.02 8.80
N GLY A 628 21.04 -46.34 8.18
CA GLY A 628 22.35 -46.20 8.83
C GLY A 628 23.52 -46.77 8.03
N PRO A 629 24.76 -46.65 8.53
CA PRO A 629 25.96 -47.07 7.81
C PRO A 629 26.13 -48.60 7.79
N ILE A 630 26.79 -49.11 6.74
CA ILE A 630 27.21 -50.51 6.66
C ILE A 630 28.50 -50.70 7.47
N THR A 631 28.51 -51.61 8.44
CA THR A 631 29.67 -51.86 9.32
C THR A 631 30.69 -52.81 8.68
N SER A 632 30.22 -53.89 8.06
CA SER A 632 31.07 -54.85 7.34
C SER A 632 30.34 -55.38 6.10
N LEU A 633 31.12 -55.54 5.04
CA LEU A 633 30.68 -56.10 3.77
C LEU A 633 31.65 -57.22 3.40
N ARG A 634 31.16 -58.46 3.34
CA ARG A 634 31.96 -59.65 3.09
C ARG A 634 31.44 -60.41 1.88
N HIS A 635 32.36 -60.88 1.05
CA HIS A 635 32.08 -61.90 0.05
C HIS A 635 32.86 -63.15 0.44
N GLU A 636 32.15 -64.25 0.64
CA GLU A 636 32.69 -65.51 1.18
C GLU A 636 33.41 -65.31 2.53
N LYS A 637 34.75 -65.36 2.54
CA LYS A 637 35.60 -65.17 3.75
C LYS A 637 36.41 -63.87 3.74
N SER A 638 36.35 -63.10 2.66
CA SER A 638 37.09 -61.85 2.50
C SER A 638 36.21 -60.63 2.76
N ASP A 639 36.72 -59.64 3.49
CA ASP A 639 36.15 -58.30 3.55
C ASP A 639 36.41 -57.58 2.23
N VAL A 640 35.35 -57.05 1.60
CA VAL A 640 35.42 -56.43 0.27
C VAL A 640 34.84 -55.02 0.32
N ASP A 641 35.48 -54.07 -0.36
CA ASP A 641 35.06 -52.66 -0.35
C ASP A 641 33.83 -52.39 -1.23
N SER A 642 33.65 -53.14 -2.31
CA SER A 642 32.52 -53.00 -3.22
C SER A 642 32.08 -54.32 -3.84
N ILE A 643 30.77 -54.50 -4.03
CA ILE A 643 30.17 -55.72 -4.58
C ILE A 643 29.33 -55.38 -5.81
N LYS A 644 29.63 -56.05 -6.92
CA LYS A 644 29.01 -55.85 -8.22
C LYS A 644 27.67 -56.61 -8.32
N LYS A 645 26.92 -56.30 -9.38
CA LYS A 645 25.66 -56.95 -9.73
C LYS A 645 25.80 -58.49 -9.80
N ASP A 646 24.77 -59.18 -9.34
CA ASP A 646 24.61 -60.64 -9.33
C ASP A 646 25.56 -61.43 -8.41
N VAL A 647 26.33 -60.73 -7.57
CA VAL A 647 27.22 -61.34 -6.57
C VAL A 647 26.53 -61.39 -5.20
N GLU A 648 26.68 -62.50 -4.50
CA GLU A 648 26.19 -62.71 -3.14
C GLU A 648 27.12 -62.08 -2.09
N CYS A 649 26.57 -61.52 -1.03
CA CYS A 649 27.33 -60.81 -0.02
C CYS A 649 26.72 -60.94 1.38
N GLY A 650 27.57 -61.02 2.39
CA GLY A 650 27.18 -60.82 3.78
C GLY A 650 27.28 -59.34 4.14
N LEU A 651 26.17 -58.73 4.55
CA LEU A 651 26.09 -57.34 4.97
C LEU A 651 25.79 -57.27 6.47
N MET A 652 26.59 -56.49 7.19
CA MET A 652 26.44 -56.25 8.63
C MET A 652 26.12 -54.78 8.90
N ILE A 653 25.12 -54.54 9.73
CA ILE A 653 24.63 -53.22 10.12
C ILE A 653 24.99 -52.95 11.59
N GLU A 654 25.11 -51.68 11.97
CA GLU A 654 25.49 -51.27 13.33
C GLU A 654 24.43 -51.62 14.39
N ASN A 655 23.15 -51.47 14.05
CA ASN A 655 22.06 -51.73 14.98
C ASN A 655 21.73 -53.24 15.04
N GLN A 656 21.94 -53.82 16.23
CA GLN A 656 21.82 -55.26 16.51
C GLN A 656 20.40 -55.70 16.87
N GLU A 657 19.45 -54.78 17.02
CA GLU A 657 18.05 -55.09 17.39
C GLU A 657 17.18 -55.46 16.18
N ILE A 658 17.69 -55.25 14.96
CA ILE A 658 16.93 -55.50 13.72
C ILE A 658 17.16 -56.93 13.24
N SER A 659 16.06 -57.62 12.97
CA SER A 659 16.06 -58.93 12.32
C SER A 659 15.81 -58.78 10.83
N PHE A 660 16.57 -59.52 10.03
CA PHE A 660 16.45 -59.53 8.58
C PHE A 660 15.52 -60.67 8.13
N GLU A 661 14.47 -60.35 7.37
CA GLU A 661 13.58 -61.36 6.81
C GLU A 661 13.94 -61.67 5.35
N PRO A 662 13.81 -62.94 4.90
CA PRO A 662 13.95 -63.28 3.49
C PRO A 662 12.96 -62.48 2.64
N GLY A 663 13.47 -61.76 1.64
CA GLY A 663 12.69 -60.87 0.78
C GLY A 663 12.75 -59.39 1.16
N ASP A 664 13.45 -59.01 2.23
CA ASP A 664 13.76 -57.61 2.51
C ASP A 664 14.68 -57.01 1.43
N THR A 665 14.48 -55.75 1.08
CA THR A 665 15.31 -55.03 0.11
C THR A 665 16.24 -54.08 0.84
N ILE A 666 17.55 -54.23 0.63
CA ILE A 666 18.56 -53.29 1.10
C ILE A 666 18.92 -52.33 -0.03
N VAL A 667 18.65 -51.05 0.19
CA VAL A 667 19.01 -49.97 -0.72
C VAL A 667 20.26 -49.27 -0.18
N CYS A 668 21.33 -49.29 -0.96
CA CYS A 668 22.60 -48.63 -0.67
C CYS A 668 22.61 -47.27 -1.37
N TYR A 669 22.80 -46.20 -0.62
CA TYR A 669 22.75 -44.84 -1.14
C TYR A 669 23.83 -43.97 -0.49
N ASN A 670 24.22 -42.92 -1.21
CA ASN A 670 25.05 -41.85 -0.67
C ASN A 670 24.22 -40.57 -0.56
N PRO A 671 24.28 -39.84 0.57
CA PRO A 671 23.65 -38.53 0.66
C PRO A 671 24.44 -37.57 -0.23
N LYS A 672 23.77 -36.99 -1.21
CA LYS A 672 24.31 -35.93 -2.04
C LYS A 672 23.61 -34.64 -1.65
N SER A 673 24.37 -33.64 -1.22
CA SER A 673 23.82 -32.30 -0.99
C SER A 673 23.58 -31.61 -2.33
N VAL A 674 22.33 -31.30 -2.63
CA VAL A 674 21.90 -30.60 -3.84
C VAL A 674 21.32 -29.24 -3.45
N ALA A 675 21.68 -28.21 -4.22
CA ALA A 675 21.14 -26.87 -4.02
C ALA A 675 19.65 -26.84 -4.39
N GLN A 676 18.82 -26.25 -3.53
CA GLN A 676 17.42 -26.05 -3.83
C GLN A 676 17.27 -24.93 -4.85
N LEU A 677 16.32 -25.10 -5.77
CA LEU A 677 15.82 -24.00 -6.59
C LEU A 677 14.55 -23.46 -5.95
N THR A 678 14.30 -22.18 -6.17
CA THR A 678 13.08 -21.54 -5.72
C THR A 678 11.89 -21.94 -6.61
N ASP A 679 10.78 -22.33 -5.98
CA ASP A 679 9.51 -22.60 -6.66
C ASP A 679 8.75 -21.31 -7.01
N TRP A 680 9.29 -20.14 -6.66
CA TRP A 680 8.65 -18.86 -6.90
C TRP A 680 8.49 -18.58 -8.39
N ASN A 681 7.24 -18.52 -8.84
CA ASN A 681 6.87 -18.08 -10.16
C ASN A 681 6.09 -16.76 -10.08
N PRO A 682 6.67 -15.61 -10.51
CA PRO A 682 6.03 -14.31 -10.42
C PRO A 682 4.87 -14.11 -11.41
N GLY A 683 4.53 -15.13 -12.21
CA GLY A 683 3.37 -15.11 -13.10
C GLY A 683 3.60 -14.38 -14.42
N PHE A 684 4.86 -14.23 -14.85
CA PHE A 684 5.24 -13.68 -16.15
C PHE A 684 6.56 -14.23 -16.67
#